data_AF-A0A914ESG3-F1
#
_entry.id   AF-A0A914ESG3-F1
#
_cell.length_a   1.000
_cell.length_b   1.000
_cell.length_c   1.000
_cell.angle_alpha   90.00
_cell.angle_beta   90.00
_cell.angle_gamma   90.00
#
_symmetry.space_group_name_H-M   'P 1'
#
loop_
_entity.id
_entity.type
_entity.pdbx_description
1 polymer ?
#
loop_
_entity_poly.entity_id
_entity_poly.type
_entity_poly.pdbx_seq_one_letter_code
_entity_poly.pdbx_strand_id
1 'polypeptide(L)'
;MLRMIQEKFKPMLFKRIAAISKIKEYENTLKTKKDSWNKSNLLSSFLNVYPDSEEKNELKESKSANNSTLSLHIAVYENTTESTNDSDGSERKSEKLTTLIKKGENAKQFGLPPMIQNPFEHPRQQQEEENRVKVPEVMQFKASQKLLNPNQHEKNIIQNQGISSKSINKQNSMPSIFEKIFPQFSSLSSSSLFIFKGAENLRESMISEREPFMTALKHFSIVASVALSLRYFKRINRFSFKETGTNQHNFPHGLKIQQKSNSERELMLSLTTPLFSLKRHAAVATFTRLASTFQRQPLDEAWAASASKVMKGKSADTLIWQSPEGIPIKPLYTAKDREHAPPDTEAFLKNCILFSNQVEESNKFYKENIKAGQQGLSVAFDLATHRGYDSDNPRVYGDVGMAGVAVDSVEDMKALFDGIPLDKMSVSMTMNGAVIPVLAMYIVAAEEQGVKMEEMAGTIQNDILKEFMVRNTYIYPPEPSMRLIGDIFAFTSKHMPKFNSISISGYHMQEAGADAALELAFTIADGLQYCQTGLDAGLTIDQFAPRLSFFWGISMNFYMEIAKMRAARRLWAHLVKERFSPKSSKSLMLRTHSQTSGWSLTEQDPYNNIIRTTVEALAAVFGGTQSLHTNSFDEALGLPTRFSARIARNTQIIIQEETHITKVADPWAGSYMMETLTDELYDAALEIIKEIDSIGGMAKAVSSGMPKLRIEEAAAKKQGRIDSGKDVIVGVNKYVVENEEPIDVLKIDNRKVRESQINKLKQLRLTRDNDRATKALNYITECAQGKGNLMDAAIEASRARCTVGEISDAMEKVFNRYTAVNRLVSGAYKSAFGETGEIDAVISRVTKFAEREGRQPRMMVAKMGQDGHDRGAKVIATGFADLGFDVDVGPLFQTPQEAAQQAVDADVHVVGASSLAAGHLTLLPQLIEELKRLGREDIVVVAGGVIPPQDYDELRKAGVACVFGPGTRLPTCANQILDVLEGNNKNENESKRASA
;
A
#
# COMPACT_ATOMS: atom_id res chain seq x y z
N MET A 1 -19.45 38.75 34.81
CA MET A 1 -18.31 38.17 34.06
C MET A 1 -17.37 39.26 33.51
N LEU A 2 -17.75 40.08 32.53
CA LEU A 2 -16.84 41.06 31.88
C LEU A 2 -16.06 42.01 32.83
N ARG A 3 -16.69 42.62 33.85
CA ARG A 3 -15.95 43.43 34.87
C ARG A 3 -14.84 42.63 35.57
N MET A 4 -15.11 41.37 35.91
CA MET A 4 -14.17 40.48 36.59
C MET A 4 -12.96 40.11 35.71
N ILE A 5 -13.12 40.15 34.38
CA ILE A 5 -12.02 40.03 33.41
C ILE A 5 -11.20 41.33 33.38
N GLN A 6 -11.86 42.49 33.29
CA GLN A 6 -11.18 43.79 33.25
C GLN A 6 -10.34 44.07 34.51
N GLU A 7 -10.85 43.74 35.70
CA GLU A 7 -10.15 43.97 36.97
C GLU A 7 -8.98 43.00 37.19
N LYS A 8 -9.08 41.74 36.76
CA LYS A 8 -7.99 40.76 36.93
C LYS A 8 -6.90 40.83 35.86
N PHE A 9 -7.24 41.16 34.60
CA PHE A 9 -6.24 41.18 33.52
C PHE A 9 -5.42 42.47 33.42
N LYS A 10 -5.98 43.65 33.75
CA LYS A 10 -5.21 44.92 33.70
C LYS A 10 -3.91 44.88 34.51
N PRO A 11 -3.89 44.42 35.78
CA PRO A 11 -2.67 44.34 36.58
C PRO A 11 -1.62 43.38 36.00
N MET A 12 -2.03 42.26 35.40
CA MET A 12 -1.10 41.32 34.74
C MET A 12 -0.47 41.94 33.49
N LEU A 13 -1.25 42.66 32.68
CA LEU A 13 -0.77 43.28 31.46
C LEU A 13 0.29 44.37 31.77
N PHE A 14 0.02 45.23 32.76
CA PHE A 14 0.99 46.23 33.22
C PHE A 14 2.26 45.59 33.81
N LYS A 15 2.14 44.49 34.59
CA LYS A 15 3.33 43.76 35.09
C LYS A 15 4.17 43.17 33.95
N ARG A 16 3.56 42.62 32.89
CA ARG A 16 4.30 42.11 31.71
C ARG A 16 4.98 43.24 30.93
N ILE A 17 4.31 44.38 30.73
CA ILE A 17 4.90 45.54 30.04
C ILE A 17 6.10 46.10 30.85
N ALA A 18 5.99 46.20 32.18
CA ALA A 18 7.09 46.63 33.04
C ALA A 18 8.28 45.65 33.01
N ALA A 19 8.03 44.34 32.95
CA ALA A 19 9.09 43.34 32.80
C ALA A 19 9.81 43.47 31.45
N ILE A 20 9.07 43.62 30.34
CA ILE A 20 9.65 43.81 28.99
C ILE A 20 10.49 45.09 28.93
N SER A 21 10.05 46.18 29.59
CA SER A 21 10.82 47.42 29.66
C SER A 21 12.15 47.25 30.41
N LYS A 22 12.15 46.52 31.53
CA LYS A 22 13.39 46.21 32.26
C LYS A 22 14.33 45.27 31.51
N ILE A 23 13.81 44.35 30.70
CA ILE A 23 14.64 43.48 29.85
C ILE A 23 15.41 44.32 28.83
N LYS A 24 14.76 45.28 28.15
CA LYS A 24 15.44 46.21 27.21
C LYS A 24 16.47 47.12 27.90
N GLU A 25 16.20 47.54 29.12
CA GLU A 25 17.16 48.30 29.94
C GLU A 25 18.41 47.45 30.28
N TYR A 26 18.21 46.15 30.54
CA TYR A 26 19.29 45.18 30.75
C TYR A 26 20.09 44.89 29.46
N GLU A 27 19.43 44.74 28.30
CA GLU A 27 20.09 44.57 27.00
C GLU A 27 21.01 45.74 26.64
N ASN A 28 20.56 46.98 26.87
CA ASN A 28 21.40 48.17 26.67
C ASN A 28 22.58 48.24 27.66
N THR A 29 22.39 47.73 28.87
CA THR A 29 23.47 47.62 29.88
C THR A 29 24.50 46.55 29.48
N LEU A 30 24.06 45.43 28.88
CA LEU A 30 24.94 44.37 28.37
C LEU A 30 25.77 44.83 27.16
N LYS A 31 25.19 45.65 26.26
CA LYS A 31 25.89 46.20 25.08
C LYS A 31 27.05 47.15 25.40
N THR A 32 27.17 47.64 26.63
CA THR A 32 28.17 48.66 27.03
C THR A 32 29.34 48.12 27.87
N LYS A 33 29.40 46.80 28.12
CA LYS A 33 30.54 46.16 28.81
C LYS A 33 31.06 44.94 28.06
N LYS A 34 32.09 45.14 27.25
CA LYS A 34 33.07 44.09 26.97
C LYS A 34 33.94 43.85 28.22
N ASP A 35 34.47 42.63 28.28
CA ASP A 35 35.52 42.13 29.17
C ASP A 35 35.13 41.69 30.60
N SER A 36 35.65 40.51 30.96
CA SER A 36 35.52 39.75 32.22
C SER A 36 34.10 39.26 32.62
N TRP A 37 33.91 37.94 32.57
CA TRP A 37 32.79 37.23 33.20
C TRP A 37 33.33 36.12 34.10
N ASN A 38 32.90 36.10 35.37
CA ASN A 38 33.22 35.04 36.32
C ASN A 38 31.92 34.33 36.75
N LYS A 39 31.90 32.99 36.70
CA LYS A 39 30.67 32.18 36.70
C LYS A 39 29.82 32.28 37.97
N SER A 40 30.37 32.73 39.11
CA SER A 40 29.61 32.87 40.37
C SER A 40 28.50 33.92 40.30
N ASN A 41 28.73 35.04 39.62
CA ASN A 41 27.87 36.22 39.74
C ASN A 41 26.64 36.19 38.82
N LEU A 42 26.64 35.31 37.81
CA LEU A 42 25.49 35.06 36.94
C LEU A 42 24.31 34.46 37.73
N LEU A 43 24.57 33.38 38.47
CA LEU A 43 23.53 32.61 39.14
C LEU A 43 22.85 33.40 40.28
N SER A 44 23.63 34.17 41.04
CA SER A 44 23.10 35.07 42.08
C SER A 44 22.25 36.21 41.51
N SER A 45 22.56 36.67 40.30
CA SER A 45 21.79 37.73 39.63
C SER A 45 20.47 37.19 39.05
N PHE A 46 20.50 35.99 38.48
CA PHE A 46 19.33 35.33 37.88
C PHE A 46 18.25 35.00 38.93
N LEU A 47 18.66 34.50 40.10
CA LEU A 47 17.75 34.13 41.19
C LEU A 47 17.06 35.32 41.88
N ASN A 48 17.54 36.56 41.68
CA ASN A 48 16.93 37.77 42.23
C ASN A 48 15.80 38.35 41.36
N VAL A 49 15.52 37.78 40.18
CA VAL A 49 14.44 38.23 39.29
C VAL A 49 13.07 37.67 39.73
N TYR A 50 13.05 36.55 40.46
CA TYR A 50 11.83 35.90 40.93
C TYR A 50 11.40 36.44 42.31
N PRO A 51 10.13 36.88 42.48
CA PRO A 51 9.56 37.12 43.81
C PRO A 51 9.50 35.79 44.58
N ASP A 52 9.52 35.85 45.91
CA ASP A 52 9.64 34.63 46.72
C ASP A 52 8.39 33.74 46.65
N SER A 53 8.49 32.65 45.88
CA SER A 53 7.56 31.51 45.77
C SER A 53 8.26 30.21 46.19
N GLU A 54 7.50 29.13 46.40
CA GLU A 54 8.04 27.83 46.85
C GLU A 54 9.05 27.23 45.86
N GLU A 55 8.86 27.43 44.55
CA GLU A 55 9.78 27.06 43.46
C GLU A 55 11.22 27.55 43.71
N LYS A 56 11.38 28.71 44.37
CA LYS A 56 12.68 29.34 44.67
C LYS A 56 13.45 28.63 45.78
N ASN A 57 12.81 27.70 46.51
CA ASN A 57 13.46 26.81 47.46
C ASN A 57 13.76 25.43 46.85
N GLU A 58 12.86 24.87 46.03
CA GLU A 58 13.15 23.64 45.26
C GLU A 58 14.40 23.80 44.39
N LEU A 59 14.57 24.97 43.74
CA LEU A 59 15.76 25.35 42.97
C LEU A 59 17.04 25.55 43.82
N LYS A 60 16.97 25.54 45.15
CA LYS A 60 18.16 25.52 46.03
C LYS A 60 18.54 24.10 46.46
N GLU A 61 17.57 23.21 46.59
CA GLU A 61 17.77 21.84 47.09
C GLU A 61 18.27 20.86 46.02
N SER A 62 18.05 21.16 44.73
CA SER A 62 18.55 20.41 43.58
C SER A 62 20.08 20.34 43.43
N LYS A 63 20.84 20.96 44.34
CA LYS A 63 22.32 21.04 44.37
C LYS A 63 23.10 19.72 44.51
N SER A 64 22.43 18.55 44.53
CA SER A 64 23.05 17.26 44.88
C SER A 64 22.95 16.15 43.82
N ALA A 65 22.39 16.41 42.62
CA ALA A 65 22.21 15.40 41.58
C ALA A 65 22.78 15.80 40.19
N ASN A 66 23.90 15.19 39.82
CA ASN A 66 24.54 15.06 38.48
C ASN A 66 24.62 16.28 37.53
N ASN A 67 25.87 16.63 37.17
CA ASN A 67 26.26 17.81 36.38
C ASN A 67 25.89 17.82 34.88
N SER A 68 25.20 16.82 34.33
CA SER A 68 24.96 16.70 32.87
C SER A 68 24.02 17.76 32.29
N THR A 69 23.01 18.18 33.04
CA THR A 69 21.90 19.00 32.53
C THR A 69 22.30 20.46 32.27
N LEU A 70 23.29 20.96 33.01
CA LEU A 70 23.71 22.38 32.96
C LEU A 70 24.57 22.68 31.72
N SER A 71 25.35 21.71 31.23
CA SER A 71 26.18 21.86 30.04
C SER A 71 25.36 22.00 28.75
N LEU A 72 24.24 21.27 28.66
CA LEU A 72 23.33 21.33 27.51
C LEU A 72 22.64 22.69 27.35
N HIS A 73 22.31 23.38 28.44
CA HIS A 73 21.66 24.69 28.38
C HIS A 73 22.59 25.84 27.96
N ILE A 74 23.92 25.68 28.06
CA ILE A 74 24.87 26.70 27.62
C ILE A 74 25.12 26.58 26.11
N ALA A 75 25.33 25.36 25.60
CA ALA A 75 25.62 25.12 24.18
C ALA A 75 24.48 25.57 23.22
N VAL A 76 23.23 25.57 23.69
CA VAL A 76 22.06 26.03 22.90
C VAL A 76 22.05 27.55 22.70
N TYR A 77 22.71 28.33 23.57
CA TYR A 77 22.69 29.80 23.52
C TYR A 77 23.81 30.41 22.65
N GLU A 78 24.87 29.65 22.34
CA GLU A 78 26.00 30.14 21.53
C GLU A 78 25.77 30.01 20.01
N ASN A 79 24.84 29.14 19.57
CA ASN A 79 24.56 28.86 18.15
C ASN A 79 23.39 29.67 17.54
N THR A 80 22.78 30.61 18.26
CA THR A 80 21.56 31.32 17.82
C THR A 80 21.76 32.81 17.48
N THR A 81 23.01 33.27 17.34
CA THR A 81 23.33 34.70 17.12
C THR A 81 24.22 35.01 15.90
N GLU A 82 24.06 34.29 14.78
CA GLU A 82 24.78 34.67 13.54
C GLU A 82 24.08 34.26 12.21
N SER A 83 22.95 34.89 11.84
CA SER A 83 22.61 35.19 10.42
C SER A 83 21.25 35.93 10.23
N THR A 84 21.27 37.26 10.12
CA THR A 84 20.23 38.04 9.38
C THR A 84 20.85 39.34 8.87
N ASN A 85 20.63 39.65 7.59
CA ASN A 85 21.15 40.82 6.86
C ASN A 85 22.68 40.76 6.62
N ASP A 86 23.24 41.13 5.47
CA ASP A 86 22.72 41.94 4.36
C ASP A 86 22.80 41.24 2.98
N SER A 87 22.14 41.85 2.00
CA SER A 87 22.25 41.55 0.57
C SER A 87 23.43 42.26 -0.11
N ASP A 88 23.69 41.86 -1.37
CA ASP A 88 24.63 42.45 -2.35
C ASP A 88 26.13 42.05 -2.24
N GLY A 89 26.77 41.87 -3.40
CA GLY A 89 28.23 41.70 -3.53
C GLY A 89 28.83 40.28 -3.38
N SER A 90 28.50 39.36 -4.30
CA SER A 90 29.09 37.99 -4.36
C SER A 90 30.27 37.81 -5.35
N GLU A 91 30.86 38.89 -5.87
CA GLU A 91 32.21 38.84 -6.45
C GLU A 91 33.29 39.21 -5.41
N ARG A 92 34.50 38.64 -5.54
CA ARG A 92 35.68 38.85 -4.66
C ARG A 92 35.58 38.31 -3.22
N LYS A 93 35.38 37.00 -3.06
CA LYS A 93 35.74 36.29 -1.80
C LYS A 93 36.44 34.93 -1.96
N SER A 94 36.73 34.49 -3.19
CA SER A 94 37.46 33.25 -3.50
C SER A 94 38.98 33.33 -3.29
N GLU A 95 39.53 34.51 -2.99
CA GLU A 95 40.98 34.79 -3.12
C GLU A 95 41.74 34.90 -1.78
N LYS A 96 41.20 34.35 -0.68
CA LYS A 96 41.84 34.41 0.66
C LYS A 96 42.05 33.09 1.41
N LEU A 97 41.61 31.95 0.86
CA LEU A 97 42.02 30.63 1.38
C LEU A 97 43.29 30.10 0.71
N THR A 98 43.60 30.55 -0.50
CA THR A 98 44.70 30.04 -1.36
C THR A 98 46.10 30.50 -0.93
N THR A 99 46.21 31.28 0.15
CA THR A 99 47.44 32.04 0.50
C THR A 99 48.03 31.68 1.87
N LEU A 100 47.63 30.53 2.45
CA LEU A 100 48.17 30.00 3.72
C LEU A 100 48.80 28.60 3.63
N ILE A 101 48.87 27.99 2.45
CA ILE A 101 49.43 26.63 2.23
C ILE A 101 50.65 26.67 1.28
N LYS A 102 51.37 27.81 1.18
CA LYS A 102 52.62 27.95 0.40
C LYS A 102 53.67 28.79 1.13
N LYS A 103 54.80 28.14 1.49
CA LYS A 103 55.90 28.47 2.45
C LYS A 103 55.67 27.74 3.78
N GLY A 104 56.33 26.64 4.15
CA GLY A 104 57.74 26.23 3.96
C GLY A 104 58.36 26.05 5.37
N GLU A 105 59.35 25.21 5.67
CA GLU A 105 60.11 24.19 4.92
C GLU A 105 60.63 23.10 5.89
N ASN A 106 61.17 21.99 5.35
CA ASN A 106 62.22 21.14 5.93
C ASN A 106 62.19 20.70 7.42
N ALA A 107 61.80 19.45 7.67
CA ALA A 107 62.59 18.51 8.47
C ALA A 107 62.26 17.04 8.13
N LYS A 108 63.26 16.17 7.99
CA LYS A 108 63.08 14.71 7.87
C LYS A 108 63.43 14.04 9.20
N GLN A 109 62.59 13.13 9.70
CA GLN A 109 63.07 11.89 10.34
C GLN A 109 61.94 10.86 10.51
N PHE A 110 62.23 9.61 10.12
CA PHE A 110 61.48 8.36 10.33
C PHE A 110 59.98 8.31 9.91
N GLY A 111 59.52 7.39 9.04
CA GLY A 111 60.27 6.34 8.34
C GLY A 111 59.44 5.14 7.90
N LEU A 112 58.37 5.35 7.11
CA LEU A 112 57.60 4.26 6.48
C LEU A 112 57.38 4.54 4.98
N PRO A 113 57.77 3.65 4.05
CA PRO A 113 57.63 3.87 2.60
C PRO A 113 56.24 3.46 2.04
N PRO A 114 55.86 3.91 0.82
CA PRO A 114 54.48 3.87 0.34
C PRO A 114 54.21 2.87 -0.82
N MET A 115 52.96 2.88 -1.29
CA MET A 115 52.36 2.43 -2.59
C MET A 115 53.26 1.77 -3.66
N ILE A 116 52.69 0.79 -4.40
CA ILE A 116 52.52 0.89 -5.88
C ILE A 116 51.51 -0.15 -6.43
N GLN A 117 51.11 0.07 -7.68
CA GLN A 117 49.97 -0.38 -8.48
C GLN A 117 49.81 -1.91 -8.75
N ASN A 118 48.60 -2.26 -9.22
CA ASN A 118 48.25 -3.42 -10.08
C ASN A 118 49.15 -3.45 -11.35
N PRO A 119 49.37 -4.59 -12.07
CA PRO A 119 48.28 -5.40 -12.66
C PRO A 119 48.54 -6.94 -12.83
N PHE A 120 47.54 -7.62 -13.44
CA PHE A 120 47.56 -8.88 -14.21
C PHE A 120 48.86 -9.74 -14.27
N GLU A 121 48.78 -11.03 -13.90
CA GLU A 121 48.76 -12.17 -14.86
C GLU A 121 48.55 -13.56 -14.19
N HIS A 122 48.32 -14.58 -15.02
CA HIS A 122 48.07 -16.02 -14.74
C HIS A 122 49.14 -16.84 -15.53
N PRO A 123 49.23 -18.19 -15.46
CA PRO A 123 48.90 -19.18 -14.41
C PRO A 123 50.00 -20.27 -14.23
N ARG A 124 49.71 -21.38 -13.50
CA ARG A 124 50.39 -22.71 -13.56
C ARG A 124 51.87 -22.73 -13.04
N GLN A 125 52.52 -23.86 -12.73
CA GLN A 125 52.14 -25.29 -12.59
C GLN A 125 53.13 -26.04 -11.66
N GLN A 126 52.75 -27.25 -11.21
CA GLN A 126 53.65 -28.35 -10.76
C GLN A 126 54.43 -28.11 -9.44
N GLN A 127 54.83 -29.13 -8.66
CA GLN A 127 54.57 -30.59 -8.68
C GLN A 127 54.63 -31.16 -7.24
N GLU A 128 54.13 -32.40 -7.05
CA GLU A 128 54.53 -33.49 -6.10
C GLU A 128 55.08 -33.16 -4.67
N GLU A 129 54.85 -33.95 -3.60
CA GLU A 129 54.79 -35.42 -3.48
C GLU A 129 53.79 -35.95 -2.41
N GLU A 130 53.39 -37.22 -2.60
CA GLU A 130 53.25 -38.30 -1.60
C GLU A 130 52.56 -38.10 -0.22
N ASN A 131 51.35 -38.67 -0.11
CA ASN A 131 51.00 -39.76 0.82
C ASN A 131 51.32 -39.72 2.35
N ARG A 132 50.22 -39.80 3.13
CA ARG A 132 49.95 -40.77 4.24
C ARG A 132 50.42 -40.53 5.69
N VAL A 133 49.40 -40.55 6.56
CA VAL A 133 49.20 -41.43 7.76
C VAL A 133 49.29 -40.84 9.19
N LYS A 134 48.08 -40.75 9.78
CA LYS A 134 47.65 -40.96 11.18
C LYS A 134 48.06 -40.00 12.33
N VAL A 135 47.00 -39.46 12.96
CA VAL A 135 46.64 -39.55 14.41
C VAL A 135 47.69 -39.17 15.46
N PRO A 136 47.29 -38.29 16.40
CA PRO A 136 47.51 -38.54 17.81
C PRO A 136 46.22 -38.52 18.65
N GLU A 137 46.07 -39.51 19.53
CA GLU A 137 45.14 -39.52 20.66
C GLU A 137 45.92 -40.03 21.90
N VAL A 138 45.38 -39.83 23.11
CA VAL A 138 45.76 -40.52 24.37
C VAL A 138 47.02 -40.02 25.13
N MET A 139 46.75 -39.21 26.18
CA MET A 139 47.38 -39.21 27.53
C MET A 139 48.85 -38.74 27.70
N GLN A 140 49.35 -38.39 28.90
CA GLN A 140 48.82 -38.37 30.30
C GLN A 140 49.50 -37.17 31.03
N PHE A 141 48.95 -36.44 32.02
CA PHE A 141 48.57 -36.77 33.41
C PHE A 141 48.17 -35.42 34.12
N LYS A 142 47.66 -35.24 35.36
CA LYS A 142 47.32 -36.10 36.52
C LYS A 142 46.16 -35.50 37.38
N ALA A 143 46.14 -35.82 38.67
CA ALA A 143 45.19 -35.48 39.74
C ALA A 143 45.32 -34.02 40.29
N SER A 144 44.36 -33.42 41.02
CA SER A 144 43.55 -34.04 42.11
C SER A 144 42.21 -33.34 42.46
N GLN A 145 41.19 -34.16 42.77
CA GLN A 145 40.13 -34.07 43.84
C GLN A 145 39.54 -32.70 44.26
N LYS A 146 38.23 -32.50 44.54
CA LYS A 146 36.98 -33.31 44.62
C LYS A 146 35.78 -32.32 44.52
N LEU A 147 34.65 -32.60 43.84
CA LEU A 147 33.40 -33.22 44.34
C LEU A 147 32.82 -32.57 45.63
N LEU A 148 31.52 -32.25 45.78
CA LEU A 148 30.30 -32.70 45.08
C LEU A 148 29.14 -31.64 45.09
N ASN A 149 27.90 -32.06 44.79
CA ASN A 149 26.72 -31.23 44.41
C ASN A 149 25.68 -31.07 45.60
N PRO A 150 24.34 -30.87 45.47
CA PRO A 150 23.66 -29.82 46.25
C PRO A 150 22.54 -30.26 47.25
N ASN A 151 22.07 -29.28 48.04
CA ASN A 151 20.83 -29.22 48.84
C ASN A 151 20.69 -30.00 50.18
N GLN A 152 19.83 -29.43 51.04
CA GLN A 152 19.19 -29.93 52.29
C GLN A 152 19.95 -29.88 53.64
N HIS A 153 19.14 -29.69 54.70
CA HIS A 153 19.42 -29.59 56.16
C HIS A 153 20.36 -28.45 56.65
N GLU A 154 20.27 -27.95 57.89
CA GLU A 154 19.11 -27.54 58.71
C GLU A 154 19.59 -26.67 59.90
N LYS A 155 18.71 -25.84 60.48
CA LYS A 155 18.53 -25.44 61.90
C LYS A 155 19.65 -25.76 62.94
N ASN A 156 19.97 -24.94 63.95
CA ASN A 156 19.13 -24.02 64.75
C ASN A 156 20.01 -23.14 65.69
N ILE A 157 19.50 -21.98 66.16
CA ILE A 157 19.72 -21.33 67.49
C ILE A 157 19.02 -19.94 67.46
N ILE A 158 18.28 -19.42 68.46
CA ILE A 158 17.56 -19.97 69.62
C ILE A 158 16.30 -19.09 69.87
N GLN A 159 15.17 -19.70 70.25
CA GLN A 159 14.03 -19.24 71.10
C GLN A 159 13.62 -17.74 71.19
N ASN A 160 12.34 -17.37 71.26
CA ASN A 160 11.29 -17.93 72.14
C ASN A 160 9.86 -17.91 71.57
N GLN A 161 9.12 -18.99 71.88
CA GLN A 161 7.69 -19.10 72.25
C GLN A 161 6.62 -18.28 71.47
N GLY A 162 5.57 -18.88 70.88
CA GLY A 162 5.26 -20.31 70.75
C GLY A 162 3.79 -20.62 70.36
N ILE A 163 3.45 -21.91 70.36
CA ILE A 163 2.09 -22.52 70.32
C ILE A 163 1.37 -22.63 68.95
N SER A 164 1.50 -23.85 68.38
CA SER A 164 0.44 -24.74 67.85
C SER A 164 -0.44 -24.37 66.65
N SER A 165 -0.67 -25.38 65.80
CA SER A 165 -1.79 -25.47 64.86
C SER A 165 -2.58 -26.77 65.07
N LYS A 166 -3.90 -26.67 65.31
CA LYS A 166 -4.94 -27.65 64.87
C LYS A 166 -6.36 -27.35 65.36
N SER A 167 -7.31 -27.56 64.43
CA SER A 167 -8.67 -28.12 64.64
C SER A 167 -9.83 -27.23 65.14
N ILE A 168 -11.04 -27.72 64.79
CA ILE A 168 -12.39 -27.44 65.30
C ILE A 168 -13.17 -26.27 64.70
N ASN A 169 -14.25 -26.66 64.00
CA ASN A 169 -15.40 -25.88 63.53
C ASN A 169 -16.05 -25.00 64.62
N LYS A 170 -16.47 -23.77 64.27
CA LYS A 170 -17.90 -23.40 64.08
C LYS A 170 -18.12 -21.89 63.79
N GLN A 171 -19.25 -21.60 63.12
CA GLN A 171 -20.11 -20.40 63.25
C GLN A 171 -19.43 -19.00 63.11
N ASN A 172 -19.76 -18.17 62.11
CA ASN A 172 -21.10 -17.58 61.93
C ASN A 172 -21.31 -16.82 60.59
N SER A 173 -22.59 -16.67 60.23
CA SER A 173 -23.25 -15.62 59.40
C SER A 173 -22.67 -15.21 58.03
N MET A 174 -23.38 -15.36 56.90
CA MET A 174 -24.68 -14.74 56.48
C MET A 174 -24.55 -13.27 56.01
N PRO A 175 -25.27 -12.86 54.93
CA PRO A 175 -24.52 -12.57 53.70
C PRO A 175 -25.01 -11.33 52.93
N SER A 176 -24.62 -11.27 51.65
CA SER A 176 -25.14 -10.41 50.58
C SER A 176 -26.63 -10.03 50.69
N ILE A 177 -26.89 -8.73 50.81
CA ILE A 177 -28.16 -8.12 50.44
C ILE A 177 -28.12 -7.87 48.93
N PHE A 178 -28.89 -8.64 48.14
CA PHE A 178 -29.66 -8.13 46.98
C PHE A 178 -30.58 -9.17 46.28
N GLU A 179 -31.16 -10.15 47.00
CA GLU A 179 -32.17 -11.03 46.38
C GLU A 179 -33.33 -11.46 47.31
N LYS A 180 -34.29 -10.54 47.47
CA LYS A 180 -35.74 -10.78 47.74
C LYS A 180 -36.48 -9.65 47.01
N ILE A 181 -37.66 -9.82 46.42
CA ILE A 181 -38.77 -10.72 46.77
C ILE A 181 -39.35 -11.43 45.52
N PHE A 182 -39.25 -12.77 45.53
CA PHE A 182 -40.15 -13.83 45.00
C PHE A 182 -40.72 -13.84 43.55
N PRO A 183 -40.85 -15.05 42.93
CA PRO A 183 -41.37 -15.25 41.58
C PRO A 183 -42.81 -15.80 41.53
N GLN A 184 -43.39 -15.93 40.32
CA GLN A 184 -44.34 -17.00 40.03
C GLN A 184 -44.50 -17.31 38.52
N PHE A 185 -45.06 -18.49 38.24
CA PHE A 185 -45.40 -19.11 36.95
C PHE A 185 -44.28 -19.55 35.99
N SER A 186 -44.27 -20.87 35.77
CA SER A 186 -43.49 -21.60 34.78
C SER A 186 -44.25 -21.77 33.46
N SER A 187 -43.52 -22.19 32.42
CA SER A 187 -43.99 -23.00 31.28
C SER A 187 -45.22 -22.51 30.49
N LEU A 188 -44.99 -22.02 29.26
CA LEU A 188 -45.58 -22.59 28.04
C LEU A 188 -44.88 -22.04 26.78
N SER A 189 -45.16 -22.64 25.61
CA SER A 189 -44.47 -22.37 24.36
C SER A 189 -45.23 -21.41 23.42
N SER A 190 -44.52 -20.94 22.38
CA SER A 190 -45.05 -20.61 21.04
C SER A 190 -46.15 -19.53 20.91
N SER A 191 -45.75 -18.40 20.31
CA SER A 191 -46.45 -17.72 19.22
C SER A 191 -47.83 -17.05 19.45
N SER A 192 -47.78 -15.70 19.41
CA SER A 192 -48.75 -14.83 18.70
C SER A 192 -50.15 -14.54 19.30
N LEU A 193 -50.27 -13.47 20.10
CA LEU A 193 -51.43 -12.56 20.12
C LEU A 193 -51.00 -11.19 20.71
N PHE A 194 -50.91 -10.08 19.96
CA PHE A 194 -51.96 -9.14 19.48
C PHE A 194 -52.57 -8.17 20.54
N ILE A 195 -51.98 -6.96 20.64
CA ILE A 195 -52.59 -5.62 20.58
C ILE A 195 -53.60 -5.11 21.68
N PHE A 196 -53.46 -3.80 21.99
CA PHE A 196 -54.40 -2.84 22.63
C PHE A 196 -54.50 -2.67 24.16
N LYS A 197 -53.66 -1.76 24.69
CA LYS A 197 -53.95 -0.59 25.57
C LYS A 197 -52.59 0.05 25.92
N GLY A 198 -52.38 1.36 26.06
CA GLY A 198 -53.25 2.54 26.01
C GLY A 198 -52.63 3.58 26.98
N ALA A 199 -51.82 4.55 26.54
CA ALA A 199 -52.16 5.76 25.78
C ALA A 199 -52.82 6.88 26.61
N GLU A 200 -52.15 7.32 27.68
CA GLU A 200 -52.34 8.63 28.32
C GLU A 200 -50.95 9.30 28.52
N ASN A 201 -50.93 10.62 28.77
CA ASN A 201 -49.75 11.51 28.87
C ASN A 201 -49.07 11.96 27.55
N LEU A 202 -49.86 12.17 26.49
CA LEU A 202 -49.49 13.08 25.39
C LEU A 202 -50.61 14.11 25.18
N ARG A 203 -50.73 15.07 26.11
CA ARG A 203 -51.83 16.06 26.14
C ARG A 203 -51.42 17.44 26.66
N GLU A 204 -50.38 18.06 26.08
CA GLU A 204 -50.14 19.49 26.32
C GLU A 204 -49.44 20.28 25.19
N SER A 205 -49.24 19.69 24.00
CA SER A 205 -48.56 20.38 22.88
C SER A 205 -49.18 20.10 21.50
N MET A 206 -50.44 20.53 21.29
CA MET A 206 -51.03 20.68 19.94
C MET A 206 -52.01 21.87 19.89
N ILE A 207 -51.57 22.94 19.23
CA ILE A 207 -52.27 24.08 18.58
C ILE A 207 -51.09 25.03 18.24
N SER A 208 -50.80 25.44 17.01
CA SER A 208 -51.43 25.26 15.68
C SER A 208 -50.43 24.57 14.70
N GLU A 209 -50.66 24.29 13.42
CA GLU A 209 -51.74 24.63 12.45
C GLU A 209 -52.29 23.38 11.73
N ARG A 210 -53.17 23.53 10.72
CA ARG A 210 -53.85 22.43 10.01
C ARG A 210 -53.34 22.23 8.58
N GLU A 211 -52.69 21.10 8.33
CA GLU A 211 -52.54 20.33 7.06
C GLU A 211 -51.51 19.23 7.39
N PRO A 212 -51.89 17.95 7.67
CA PRO A 212 -52.44 17.07 6.62
C PRO A 212 -53.27 15.85 7.16
N PHE A 213 -54.61 15.91 7.17
CA PHE A 213 -55.44 14.75 7.59
C PHE A 213 -56.03 13.94 6.41
N MET A 214 -56.20 14.55 5.23
CA MET A 214 -56.88 13.91 4.08
C MET A 214 -56.02 12.89 3.31
N THR A 215 -54.69 12.97 3.41
CA THR A 215 -53.76 12.08 2.70
C THR A 215 -53.75 10.64 3.24
N ALA A 216 -54.08 10.45 4.52
CA ALA A 216 -54.14 9.14 5.16
C ALA A 216 -55.30 8.27 4.62
N LEU A 217 -56.48 8.87 4.40
CA LEU A 217 -57.70 8.16 4.01
C LEU A 217 -57.64 7.52 2.61
N LYS A 218 -56.86 8.09 1.67
CA LYS A 218 -56.68 7.50 0.33
C LYS A 218 -55.87 6.19 0.34
N HIS A 219 -54.97 6.00 1.29
CA HIS A 219 -54.07 4.85 1.33
C HIS A 219 -54.74 3.56 1.85
N PHE A 220 -55.74 3.67 2.72
CA PHE A 220 -56.41 2.49 3.32
C PHE A 220 -57.22 1.67 2.30
N SER A 221 -57.76 2.31 1.27
CA SER A 221 -58.57 1.66 0.21
C SER A 221 -57.76 0.64 -0.62
N ILE A 222 -56.49 0.96 -0.91
CA ILE A 222 -55.64 0.18 -1.83
C ILE A 222 -55.24 -1.18 -1.22
N VAL A 223 -55.02 -1.23 0.10
CA VAL A 223 -54.54 -2.42 0.81
C VAL A 223 -55.59 -3.55 0.82
N ALA A 224 -56.88 -3.21 0.93
CA ALA A 224 -57.97 -4.20 0.95
C ALA A 224 -58.09 -4.99 -0.36
N SER A 225 -57.98 -4.31 -1.50
CA SER A 225 -58.15 -4.90 -2.83
C SER A 225 -57.05 -5.91 -3.19
N VAL A 226 -55.80 -5.67 -2.76
CA VAL A 226 -54.68 -6.59 -3.02
C VAL A 226 -54.82 -7.90 -2.23
N ALA A 227 -55.44 -7.87 -1.06
CA ALA A 227 -55.61 -9.04 -0.19
C ALA A 227 -56.58 -10.10 -0.75
N LEU A 228 -57.62 -9.69 -1.49
CA LEU A 228 -58.55 -10.61 -2.14
C LEU A 228 -57.88 -11.40 -3.28
N SER A 229 -57.20 -10.70 -4.20
CA SER A 229 -56.58 -11.30 -5.39
C SER A 229 -55.53 -12.37 -5.05
N LEU A 230 -54.77 -12.17 -3.97
CA LEU A 230 -53.75 -13.13 -3.51
C LEU A 230 -54.33 -14.43 -2.95
N ARG A 231 -55.60 -14.46 -2.50
CA ARG A 231 -56.28 -15.71 -2.11
C ARG A 231 -56.72 -16.54 -3.32
N TYR A 232 -57.05 -15.90 -4.44
CA TYR A 232 -57.47 -16.59 -5.66
C TYR A 232 -56.29 -17.30 -6.35
N PHE A 233 -55.17 -16.60 -6.52
CA PHE A 233 -53.99 -17.10 -7.23
C PHE A 233 -53.34 -18.33 -6.57
N LYS A 234 -53.46 -18.46 -5.24
CA LYS A 234 -52.81 -19.55 -4.46
C LYS A 234 -53.49 -20.91 -4.60
N ARG A 235 -54.58 -21.03 -5.37
CA ARG A 235 -55.36 -22.27 -5.56
C ARG A 235 -55.04 -23.02 -6.88
N ILE A 236 -54.28 -22.43 -7.80
CA ILE A 236 -54.08 -22.96 -9.16
C ILE A 236 -52.75 -23.71 -9.33
N ASN A 237 -51.62 -23.17 -8.85
CA ASN A 237 -50.30 -23.78 -9.09
C ASN A 237 -49.97 -24.94 -8.14
N ARG A 238 -50.61 -26.10 -8.35
CA ARG A 238 -50.34 -27.34 -7.61
C ARG A 238 -50.27 -28.60 -8.49
N PHE A 239 -49.65 -28.50 -9.68
CA PHE A 239 -49.36 -29.64 -10.56
C PHE A 239 -48.00 -29.49 -11.29
N SER A 240 -47.12 -30.50 -11.09
CA SER A 240 -46.03 -30.94 -11.99
C SER A 240 -44.89 -29.96 -12.40
N PHE A 241 -43.73 -30.42 -12.93
CA PHE A 241 -43.17 -31.78 -13.13
C PHE A 241 -41.64 -31.78 -12.80
N LYS A 242 -41.00 -32.97 -12.78
CA LYS A 242 -39.53 -33.19 -12.78
C LYS A 242 -39.10 -33.77 -14.14
N GLU A 243 -37.90 -33.48 -14.63
CA GLU A 243 -36.97 -34.35 -15.42
C GLU A 243 -35.76 -33.50 -15.89
N THR A 244 -34.47 -33.91 -16.06
CA THR A 244 -33.66 -35.16 -15.96
C THR A 244 -33.02 -35.78 -17.23
N GLY A 245 -32.59 -34.98 -18.22
CA GLY A 245 -31.29 -35.20 -18.90
C GLY A 245 -31.22 -35.87 -20.30
N THR A 246 -30.02 -35.75 -20.90
CA THR A 246 -29.41 -36.48 -22.06
C THR A 246 -29.62 -36.00 -23.53
N ASN A 247 -28.48 -35.63 -24.14
CA ASN A 247 -27.89 -36.02 -25.44
C ASN A 247 -28.49 -35.75 -26.86
N GLN A 248 -27.57 -35.22 -27.71
CA GLN A 248 -27.26 -35.53 -29.12
C GLN A 248 -28.08 -35.00 -30.33
N HIS A 249 -27.42 -34.09 -31.08
CA HIS A 249 -27.16 -34.05 -32.54
C HIS A 249 -28.24 -34.09 -33.66
N ASN A 250 -28.03 -33.18 -34.62
CA ASN A 250 -28.28 -33.22 -36.10
C ASN A 250 -29.45 -32.41 -36.75
N PHE A 251 -29.13 -31.94 -37.97
CA PHE A 251 -29.88 -31.09 -38.94
C PHE A 251 -30.75 -31.95 -39.92
N PRO A 252 -31.50 -31.43 -40.96
CA PRO A 252 -31.56 -30.07 -41.56
C PRO A 252 -32.96 -29.51 -41.97
N HIS A 253 -32.94 -28.30 -42.55
CA HIS A 253 -33.89 -27.59 -43.47
C HIS A 253 -35.34 -28.08 -43.71
N GLY A 254 -36.35 -27.22 -43.42
CA GLY A 254 -36.72 -26.07 -44.29
C GLY A 254 -37.99 -26.15 -45.18
N LEU A 255 -38.95 -25.23 -44.97
CA LEU A 255 -39.86 -24.66 -45.99
C LEU A 255 -40.47 -23.31 -45.54
N LYS A 256 -41.22 -22.60 -46.41
CA LYS A 256 -41.53 -21.14 -46.32
C LYS A 256 -43.04 -20.82 -46.16
N ILE A 257 -43.36 -19.51 -46.10
CA ILE A 257 -44.68 -18.84 -46.36
C ILE A 257 -45.64 -18.83 -45.14
N GLN A 258 -46.27 -17.71 -44.70
CA GLN A 258 -46.19 -16.29 -45.10
C GLN A 258 -46.43 -15.33 -43.90
N GLN A 259 -46.32 -14.02 -44.12
CA GLN A 259 -46.43 -12.96 -43.10
C GLN A 259 -47.88 -12.60 -42.71
N LYS A 260 -48.07 -12.16 -41.46
CA LYS A 260 -48.96 -11.05 -41.10
C LYS A 260 -48.20 -10.01 -40.26
N SER A 261 -48.81 -8.84 -40.09
CA SER A 261 -48.25 -7.55 -39.69
C SER A 261 -47.33 -7.50 -38.46
N ASN A 262 -46.26 -6.69 -38.54
CA ASN A 262 -45.34 -6.43 -37.42
C ASN A 262 -45.99 -5.74 -36.20
N SER A 263 -47.13 -5.08 -36.37
CA SER A 263 -47.81 -4.27 -35.34
C SER A 263 -48.29 -5.06 -34.10
N GLU A 264 -48.38 -6.39 -34.18
CA GLU A 264 -48.82 -7.23 -33.06
C GLU A 264 -47.65 -7.78 -32.22
N ARG A 265 -46.40 -7.68 -32.70
CA ARG A 265 -45.22 -8.14 -31.93
C ARG A 265 -44.75 -7.12 -30.89
N GLU A 266 -44.83 -5.82 -31.18
CA GLU A 266 -44.44 -4.76 -30.24
C GLU A 266 -45.41 -4.67 -29.04
N LEU A 267 -46.69 -4.98 -29.24
CA LEU A 267 -47.70 -4.98 -28.18
C LEU A 267 -47.57 -6.17 -27.22
N MET A 268 -47.03 -7.31 -27.67
CA MET A 268 -46.87 -8.51 -26.84
C MET A 268 -45.52 -8.58 -26.09
N LEU A 269 -44.47 -7.92 -26.60
CA LEU A 269 -43.18 -7.82 -25.88
C LEU A 269 -43.21 -6.82 -24.71
N SER A 270 -44.13 -5.86 -24.72
CA SER A 270 -44.20 -4.77 -23.73
C SER A 270 -44.98 -5.11 -22.44
N LEU A 271 -45.63 -6.28 -22.36
CA LEU A 271 -46.59 -6.61 -21.27
C LEU A 271 -46.33 -7.93 -20.53
N THR A 272 -45.24 -8.66 -20.81
CA THR A 272 -44.99 -9.99 -20.20
C THR A 272 -43.71 -10.14 -19.38
N THR A 273 -43.13 -9.04 -18.87
CA THR A 273 -42.11 -9.08 -17.80
C THR A 273 -42.16 -7.79 -16.97
N PRO A 274 -42.98 -7.72 -15.89
CA PRO A 274 -42.41 -7.96 -14.56
C PRO A 274 -43.42 -8.42 -13.47
N LEU A 275 -43.33 -9.67 -12.98
CA LEU A 275 -44.15 -10.11 -11.81
C LEU A 275 -43.40 -10.86 -10.69
N PHE A 276 -42.09 -11.06 -10.82
CA PHE A 276 -41.25 -11.62 -9.74
C PHE A 276 -40.32 -10.60 -9.05
N SER A 277 -40.14 -9.39 -9.59
CA SER A 277 -39.30 -8.35 -8.98
C SER A 277 -39.98 -7.53 -7.87
N LEU A 278 -41.30 -7.32 -7.95
CA LEU A 278 -42.02 -6.39 -7.05
C LEU A 278 -42.04 -6.81 -5.57
N LYS A 279 -41.89 -8.10 -5.25
CA LYS A 279 -41.98 -8.58 -3.85
C LYS A 279 -40.71 -8.42 -3.00
N ARG A 280 -39.57 -8.04 -3.59
CA ARG A 280 -38.42 -7.54 -2.81
C ARG A 280 -38.50 -6.02 -2.56
N HIS A 281 -38.90 -5.25 -3.55
CA HIS A 281 -38.88 -3.79 -3.48
C HIS A 281 -39.87 -3.18 -2.46
N ALA A 282 -41.05 -3.77 -2.28
CA ALA A 282 -42.08 -3.21 -1.39
C ALA A 282 -41.71 -3.21 0.12
N ALA A 283 -40.81 -4.09 0.57
CA ALA A 283 -40.32 -4.10 1.96
C ALA A 283 -39.08 -3.22 2.17
N VAL A 284 -38.32 -2.97 1.09
CA VAL A 284 -37.13 -2.10 1.07
C VAL A 284 -37.55 -0.61 1.09
N ALA A 285 -38.65 -0.27 0.41
CA ALA A 285 -39.15 1.10 0.22
C ALA A 285 -39.57 1.86 1.50
N THR A 286 -39.61 1.23 2.67
CA THR A 286 -39.97 1.90 3.95
C THR A 286 -38.80 2.05 4.93
N PHE A 287 -37.60 1.56 4.58
CA PHE A 287 -36.36 1.84 5.34
C PHE A 287 -35.20 2.36 4.50
N THR A 288 -35.35 2.47 3.17
CA THR A 288 -34.36 3.11 2.28
C THR A 288 -34.49 4.63 2.35
N ARG A 289 -33.94 5.23 3.41
CA ARG A 289 -33.78 6.69 3.53
C ARG A 289 -32.40 7.10 4.08
N LEU A 290 -31.38 6.29 3.75
CA LEU A 290 -29.96 6.47 4.06
C LEU A 290 -29.05 6.34 2.83
N ALA A 291 -29.64 6.34 1.61
CA ALA A 291 -28.90 6.74 0.42
C ALA A 291 -28.70 8.26 0.46
N SER A 292 -27.53 8.73 0.05
CA SER A 292 -27.08 10.11 0.20
C SER A 292 -27.94 11.11 -0.56
N THR A 293 -28.09 12.30 0.03
CA THR A 293 -28.86 13.43 -0.52
C THR A 293 -28.00 14.68 -0.62
N PHE A 294 -26.68 14.53 -0.84
CA PHE A 294 -25.76 15.66 -0.87
C PHE A 294 -26.08 16.58 -2.06
N GLN A 295 -26.32 17.87 -1.77
CA GLN A 295 -26.59 18.88 -2.78
C GLN A 295 -25.44 19.90 -2.81
N ARG A 296 -24.61 19.81 -3.85
CA ARG A 296 -23.52 20.75 -4.13
C ARG A 296 -24.07 22.18 -4.21
N GLN A 297 -23.68 23.00 -3.25
CA GLN A 297 -23.99 24.43 -3.26
C GLN A 297 -23.14 25.17 -4.31
N PRO A 298 -23.65 26.24 -4.95
CA PRO A 298 -22.86 27.08 -5.86
C PRO A 298 -21.72 27.83 -5.13
N LEU A 299 -20.96 28.63 -5.86
CA LEU A 299 -20.09 29.64 -5.24
C LEU A 299 -20.94 30.65 -4.46
N ASP A 300 -20.47 31.11 -3.30
CA ASP A 300 -21.14 32.19 -2.58
C ASP A 300 -21.10 33.49 -3.41
N GLU A 301 -22.25 34.11 -3.64
CA GLU A 301 -22.40 35.24 -4.57
C GLU A 301 -21.53 36.46 -4.20
N ALA A 302 -21.43 36.76 -2.90
CA ALA A 302 -20.65 37.91 -2.42
C ALA A 302 -19.13 37.64 -2.55
N TRP A 303 -18.71 36.40 -2.30
CA TRP A 303 -17.34 35.98 -2.60
C TRP A 303 -17.07 35.97 -4.11
N ALA A 304 -17.96 35.42 -4.92
CA ALA A 304 -17.80 35.30 -6.37
C ALA A 304 -17.69 36.67 -7.06
N ALA A 305 -18.51 37.64 -6.65
CA ALA A 305 -18.40 39.03 -7.11
C ALA A 305 -17.05 39.65 -6.71
N SER A 306 -16.57 39.37 -5.50
CA SER A 306 -15.27 39.87 -5.00
C SER A 306 -14.08 39.24 -5.74
N ALA A 307 -14.11 37.92 -5.96
CA ALA A 307 -13.11 37.19 -6.72
C ALA A 307 -13.07 37.65 -8.18
N SER A 308 -14.23 37.81 -8.83
CA SER A 308 -14.33 38.30 -10.22
C SER A 308 -13.78 39.73 -10.36
N LYS A 309 -13.99 40.59 -9.35
CA LYS A 309 -13.39 41.94 -9.28
C LYS A 309 -11.86 41.89 -9.17
N VAL A 310 -11.30 41.01 -8.34
CA VAL A 310 -9.85 40.80 -8.23
C VAL A 310 -9.27 40.25 -9.53
N MET A 311 -9.97 39.33 -10.20
CA MET A 311 -9.61 38.77 -11.51
C MET A 311 -9.94 39.67 -12.71
N LYS A 312 -10.16 40.98 -12.48
CA LYS A 312 -10.39 41.99 -13.53
C LYS A 312 -11.56 41.65 -14.48
N GLY A 313 -12.62 41.03 -13.97
CA GLY A 313 -13.85 40.72 -14.71
C GLY A 313 -13.97 39.30 -15.26
N LYS A 314 -12.97 38.42 -15.06
CA LYS A 314 -13.15 36.98 -15.32
C LYS A 314 -14.09 36.36 -14.29
N SER A 315 -14.93 35.39 -14.67
CA SER A 315 -15.83 34.73 -13.70
C SER A 315 -15.06 33.93 -12.65
N ALA A 316 -15.55 33.99 -11.40
CA ALA A 316 -15.09 33.16 -10.29
C ALA A 316 -15.17 31.64 -10.58
N ASP A 317 -16.05 31.19 -11.48
CA ASP A 317 -16.13 29.78 -11.89
C ASP A 317 -14.82 29.25 -12.50
N THR A 318 -14.01 30.15 -13.10
CA THR A 318 -12.70 29.78 -13.67
C THR A 318 -11.65 29.41 -12.63
N LEU A 319 -11.96 29.56 -11.34
CA LEU A 319 -11.15 29.10 -10.20
C LEU A 319 -11.61 27.74 -9.64
N ILE A 320 -12.68 27.13 -10.18
CA ILE A 320 -13.14 25.80 -9.75
C ILE A 320 -12.19 24.74 -10.33
N TRP A 321 -11.48 24.03 -9.46
CA TRP A 321 -10.55 22.99 -9.85
C TRP A 321 -11.30 21.72 -10.21
N GLN A 322 -11.32 21.37 -11.49
CA GLN A 322 -11.78 20.07 -11.97
C GLN A 322 -10.72 19.02 -11.61
N SER A 323 -10.99 18.19 -10.60
CA SER A 323 -10.10 17.09 -10.22
C SER A 323 -10.16 15.93 -11.24
N PRO A 324 -9.10 15.11 -11.36
CA PRO A 324 -9.12 13.88 -12.17
C PRO A 324 -10.29 12.94 -11.85
N GLU A 325 -10.69 12.89 -10.58
CA GLU A 325 -11.83 12.14 -10.03
C GLU A 325 -13.21 12.63 -10.53
N GLY A 326 -13.26 13.73 -11.31
CA GLY A 326 -14.51 14.34 -11.78
C GLY A 326 -15.22 15.21 -10.73
N ILE A 327 -14.58 15.47 -9.59
CA ILE A 327 -15.12 16.30 -8.50
C ILE A 327 -14.66 17.75 -8.70
N PRO A 328 -15.56 18.73 -8.92
CA PRO A 328 -15.21 20.15 -9.01
C PRO A 328 -14.96 20.76 -7.63
N ILE A 329 -13.70 20.87 -7.24
CA ILE A 329 -13.29 21.44 -5.95
C ILE A 329 -13.42 22.96 -6.00
N LYS A 330 -14.23 23.53 -5.10
CA LYS A 330 -14.48 24.98 -5.08
C LYS A 330 -13.31 25.75 -4.44
N PRO A 331 -12.99 26.97 -4.95
CA PRO A 331 -11.99 27.86 -4.37
C PRO A 331 -12.37 28.42 -2.98
N LEU A 332 -13.64 28.32 -2.59
CA LEU A 332 -14.11 28.58 -1.23
C LEU A 332 -15.28 27.64 -0.87
N TYR A 333 -15.30 27.19 0.38
CA TYR A 333 -16.42 26.51 1.03
C TYR A 333 -16.78 27.27 2.33
N THR A 334 -18.05 27.17 2.73
CA THR A 334 -18.69 27.98 3.78
C THR A 334 -19.62 27.12 4.64
N ALA A 335 -20.21 27.68 5.70
CA ALA A 335 -21.21 26.97 6.50
C ALA A 335 -22.44 26.50 5.67
N LYS A 336 -22.81 27.23 4.60
CA LYS A 336 -23.92 26.87 3.69
C LYS A 336 -23.73 25.49 3.06
N ASP A 337 -22.47 25.13 2.75
CA ASP A 337 -22.10 23.84 2.18
C ASP A 337 -22.41 22.65 3.11
N ARG A 338 -22.67 22.90 4.40
CA ARG A 338 -23.01 21.88 5.40
C ARG A 338 -24.47 21.95 5.89
N GLU A 339 -25.27 22.94 5.47
CA GLU A 339 -26.68 23.08 5.91
C GLU A 339 -27.56 21.87 5.56
N HIS A 340 -27.23 21.18 4.46
CA HIS A 340 -27.94 19.99 3.97
C HIS A 340 -27.08 18.71 4.07
N ALA A 341 -26.07 18.71 4.93
CA ALA A 341 -25.20 17.55 5.15
C ALA A 341 -25.98 16.37 5.75
N PRO A 342 -25.65 15.11 5.40
CA PRO A 342 -26.14 13.95 6.14
C PRO A 342 -25.63 14.00 7.59
N PRO A 343 -26.43 13.61 8.59
CA PRO A 343 -26.01 13.64 9.98
C PRO A 343 -24.85 12.66 10.21
N ASP A 344 -23.79 13.12 10.88
CA ASP A 344 -22.62 12.30 11.17
C ASP A 344 -22.99 11.03 11.93
N THR A 345 -22.70 9.88 11.31
CA THR A 345 -23.02 8.59 11.91
C THR A 345 -22.05 8.28 13.06
N GLU A 346 -22.60 7.89 14.21
CA GLU A 346 -21.89 7.72 15.48
C GLU A 346 -20.72 6.69 15.44
N ALA A 347 -20.62 5.92 14.36
CA ALA A 347 -19.53 4.99 14.07
C ALA A 347 -18.21 5.68 13.65
N PHE A 348 -18.24 6.96 13.25
CA PHE A 348 -17.07 7.66 12.73
C PHE A 348 -16.02 7.97 13.81
N LEU A 349 -16.42 8.67 14.89
CA LEU A 349 -15.49 9.26 15.87
C LEU A 349 -14.78 8.25 16.79
N LYS A 350 -15.30 7.03 16.94
CA LYS A 350 -14.84 6.05 17.95
C LYS A 350 -13.66 5.16 17.51
N ASN A 351 -13.19 5.30 16.28
CA ASN A 351 -12.29 4.31 15.65
C ASN A 351 -10.86 4.80 15.34
N CYS A 352 -10.52 6.06 15.63
CA CYS A 352 -9.15 6.58 15.49
C CYS A 352 -8.29 6.17 16.70
N ILE A 353 -7.58 5.04 16.59
CA ILE A 353 -6.69 4.49 17.64
C ILE A 353 -5.22 4.71 17.23
N LEU A 354 -4.36 5.05 18.20
CA LEU A 354 -2.95 5.46 18.02
C LEU A 354 -1.93 4.30 18.17
N PHE A 355 -0.67 4.59 17.79
CA PHE A 355 0.43 3.66 17.43
C PHE A 355 1.29 3.09 18.61
N SER A 356 2.12 2.06 18.36
CA SER A 356 3.06 1.46 19.37
C SER A 356 4.18 0.55 18.77
N ASN A 357 5.44 0.63 19.27
CA ASN A 357 6.68 0.10 18.62
C ASN A 357 7.29 -1.25 19.13
N GLN A 358 8.41 -1.70 18.48
CA GLN A 358 9.43 -2.76 18.83
C GLN A 358 9.22 -4.23 18.34
N VAL A 359 10.19 -5.14 18.06
CA VAL A 359 11.67 -5.19 17.72
C VAL A 359 12.11 -6.49 16.94
N GLU A 360 13.17 -6.51 16.11
CA GLU A 360 13.13 -6.83 14.65
C GLU A 360 14.38 -7.63 14.16
N GLU A 361 14.64 -7.87 12.85
CA GLU A 361 15.96 -7.89 12.10
C GLU A 361 15.98 -8.45 10.65
N SER A 362 15.00 -9.26 10.22
CA SER A 362 15.06 -10.10 9.00
C SER A 362 16.24 -11.11 9.07
N ASN A 363 17.49 -10.66 9.04
CA ASN A 363 18.33 -10.81 10.24
C ASN A 363 19.65 -10.04 10.23
N LYS A 364 19.85 -9.10 9.28
CA LYS A 364 20.92 -8.09 9.40
C LYS A 364 20.58 -6.66 8.97
N PHE A 365 19.30 -6.27 8.96
CA PHE A 365 18.84 -4.90 8.64
C PHE A 365 17.89 -4.32 9.70
N TYR A 366 16.77 -4.98 9.94
CA TYR A 366 15.66 -4.41 10.71
C TYR A 366 15.96 -4.13 12.22
N LYS A 367 16.80 -4.90 12.96
CA LYS A 367 17.15 -4.64 14.41
C LYS A 367 17.81 -3.28 14.52
N GLU A 368 18.52 -2.84 13.48
CA GLU A 368 19.07 -1.49 13.43
C GLU A 368 17.93 -0.46 13.32
N ASN A 369 16.95 -0.69 12.45
CA ASN A 369 15.77 0.18 12.31
C ASN A 369 14.90 0.26 13.58
N ILE A 370 14.78 -0.80 14.40
CA ILE A 370 14.00 -0.77 15.67
C ILE A 370 14.80 -0.45 16.91
N LYS A 371 16.12 -0.71 16.94
CA LYS A 371 17.01 0.00 17.88
C LYS A 371 16.95 1.50 17.61
N ALA A 372 16.60 1.89 16.37
CA ALA A 372 16.24 3.24 15.94
C ALA A 372 14.71 3.51 15.81
N GLY A 373 13.84 2.72 16.44
CA GLY A 373 12.43 3.08 16.71
C GLY A 373 11.30 2.54 15.81
N GLN A 374 11.55 1.78 14.74
CA GLN A 374 10.46 1.20 13.91
C GLN A 374 9.50 0.27 14.72
N GLN A 375 8.29 0.01 14.20
CA GLN A 375 7.19 -0.60 14.98
C GLN A 375 6.89 -2.08 14.73
N GLY A 376 7.19 -2.63 13.56
CA GLY A 376 6.81 -4.00 13.20
C GLY A 376 7.28 -4.36 11.79
N LEU A 377 7.23 -5.66 11.46
CA LEU A 377 7.86 -6.18 10.25
C LEU A 377 6.98 -5.91 9.02
N SER A 378 7.61 -5.65 7.88
CA SER A 378 6.94 -5.75 6.57
C SER A 378 7.84 -6.46 5.58
N VAL A 379 7.59 -7.76 5.36
CA VAL A 379 8.39 -8.60 4.48
C VAL A 379 7.95 -8.40 3.03
N ALA A 380 8.88 -7.94 2.20
CA ALA A 380 8.79 -7.96 0.75
C ALA A 380 9.57 -9.17 0.20
N PHE A 381 8.91 -9.99 -0.61
CA PHE A 381 9.47 -11.20 -1.22
C PHE A 381 9.86 -10.94 -2.67
N ASP A 382 10.78 -11.74 -3.23
CA ASP A 382 11.11 -11.63 -4.65
C ASP A 382 9.98 -12.16 -5.56
N LEU A 383 10.13 -11.90 -6.87
CA LEU A 383 9.10 -12.25 -7.85
C LEU A 383 9.00 -13.76 -8.12
N ALA A 384 10.07 -14.52 -7.86
CA ALA A 384 10.08 -15.98 -7.91
C ALA A 384 9.18 -16.57 -6.81
N THR A 385 9.43 -16.18 -5.56
CA THR A 385 8.62 -16.54 -4.39
C THR A 385 7.17 -16.12 -4.60
N HIS A 386 6.93 -14.87 -5.04
CA HIS A 386 5.59 -14.34 -5.29
C HIS A 386 4.74 -15.19 -6.23
N ARG A 387 5.35 -15.73 -7.28
CA ARG A 387 4.69 -16.54 -8.33
C ARG A 387 4.86 -18.05 -8.14
N GLY A 388 5.29 -18.50 -6.96
CA GLY A 388 5.33 -19.91 -6.61
C GLY A 388 6.35 -20.71 -7.40
N TYR A 389 7.58 -20.19 -7.49
CA TYR A 389 8.72 -20.86 -8.10
C TYR A 389 9.90 -20.91 -7.12
N ASP A 390 10.64 -22.02 -7.13
CA ASP A 390 11.93 -22.13 -6.45
C ASP A 390 13.03 -21.40 -7.25
N SER A 391 14.06 -20.90 -6.56
CA SER A 391 15.22 -20.18 -7.10
C SER A 391 16.07 -20.98 -8.10
N ASP A 392 15.88 -22.31 -8.18
CA ASP A 392 16.53 -23.16 -9.18
C ASP A 392 15.74 -23.31 -10.49
N ASN A 393 14.52 -22.78 -10.57
CA ASN A 393 13.69 -22.80 -11.78
C ASN A 393 14.28 -21.89 -12.90
N PRO A 394 14.38 -22.36 -14.16
CA PRO A 394 14.96 -21.57 -15.24
C PRO A 394 14.14 -20.32 -15.63
N ARG A 395 12.81 -20.29 -15.41
CA ARG A 395 11.97 -19.13 -15.76
C ARG A 395 12.15 -17.91 -14.85
N VAL A 396 12.87 -18.04 -13.73
CA VAL A 396 13.06 -16.95 -12.74
C VAL A 396 14.52 -16.53 -12.59
N TYR A 397 15.41 -16.97 -13.50
CA TYR A 397 16.87 -16.79 -13.41
C TYR A 397 17.29 -15.35 -13.02
N GLY A 398 16.73 -14.34 -13.70
CA GLY A 398 17.05 -12.93 -13.49
C GLY A 398 16.27 -12.25 -12.35
N ASP A 399 15.32 -12.95 -11.73
CA ASP A 399 14.38 -12.39 -10.75
C ASP A 399 14.75 -12.71 -9.29
N VAL A 400 15.51 -13.79 -9.08
CA VAL A 400 15.88 -14.29 -7.73
C VAL A 400 16.57 -13.20 -6.91
N GLY A 401 15.98 -12.88 -5.76
CA GLY A 401 16.48 -11.91 -4.79
C GLY A 401 16.48 -10.44 -5.22
N MET A 402 15.91 -10.09 -6.38
CA MET A 402 16.02 -8.73 -6.94
C MET A 402 14.99 -7.75 -6.35
N ALA A 403 13.74 -8.18 -6.19
CA ALA A 403 12.63 -7.34 -5.72
C ALA A 403 12.35 -7.47 -4.20
N GLY A 404 13.05 -8.37 -3.52
CA GLY A 404 12.79 -8.72 -2.12
C GLY A 404 13.56 -9.97 -1.71
N VAL A 405 13.20 -10.58 -0.56
CA VAL A 405 13.86 -11.81 -0.11
C VAL A 405 13.38 -13.04 -0.89
N ALA A 406 14.32 -13.87 -1.34
CA ALA A 406 14.06 -15.19 -1.89
C ALA A 406 13.76 -16.18 -0.75
N VAL A 407 12.62 -16.87 -0.81
CA VAL A 407 12.21 -17.89 0.16
C VAL A 407 11.76 -19.13 -0.58
N ASP A 408 12.61 -20.15 -0.66
CA ASP A 408 12.26 -21.43 -1.28
C ASP A 408 11.66 -22.41 -0.27
N SER A 409 11.98 -22.24 1.02
CA SER A 409 11.71 -23.24 2.06
C SER A 409 11.47 -22.65 3.46
N VAL A 410 11.00 -23.50 4.37
CA VAL A 410 10.88 -23.17 5.80
C VAL A 410 12.23 -22.82 6.43
N GLU A 411 13.34 -23.34 5.92
CA GLU A 411 14.68 -23.03 6.46
C GLU A 411 15.11 -21.59 6.09
N ASP A 412 14.66 -21.06 4.96
CA ASP A 412 14.82 -19.65 4.61
C ASP A 412 13.95 -18.76 5.51
N MET A 413 12.70 -19.18 5.78
CA MET A 413 11.80 -18.46 6.69
C MET A 413 12.32 -18.46 8.14
N LYS A 414 12.97 -19.54 8.57
CA LYS A 414 13.65 -19.61 9.88
C LYS A 414 14.85 -18.66 9.93
N ALA A 415 15.67 -18.62 8.88
CA ALA A 415 16.75 -17.63 8.79
C ALA A 415 16.21 -16.18 8.78
N LEU A 416 15.02 -15.95 8.20
CA LEU A 416 14.33 -14.65 8.18
C LEU A 416 13.78 -14.21 9.55
N PHE A 417 13.71 -15.10 10.54
CA PHE A 417 13.23 -14.78 11.90
C PHE A 417 14.14 -15.25 13.03
N ASP A 418 15.39 -15.64 12.75
CA ASP A 418 16.35 -16.06 13.77
C ASP A 418 16.51 -15.00 14.88
N GLY A 419 16.37 -15.39 16.15
CA GLY A 419 16.39 -14.44 17.27
C GLY A 419 15.36 -13.30 17.23
N ILE A 420 14.30 -13.40 16.41
CA ILE A 420 13.14 -12.49 16.42
C ILE A 420 12.01 -13.17 17.20
N PRO A 421 11.49 -12.57 18.28
CA PRO A 421 10.45 -13.17 19.12
C PRO A 421 9.06 -13.05 18.47
N LEU A 422 8.65 -14.05 17.67
CA LEU A 422 7.37 -14.04 16.95
C LEU A 422 6.12 -14.10 17.85
N ASP A 423 6.29 -14.30 19.17
CA ASP A 423 5.25 -14.14 20.19
C ASP A 423 4.96 -12.67 20.55
N LYS A 424 5.92 -11.77 20.30
CA LYS A 424 5.85 -10.34 20.60
C LYS A 424 5.74 -9.46 19.36
N MET A 425 6.08 -10.01 18.19
CA MET A 425 6.14 -9.27 16.94
C MET A 425 4.87 -9.31 16.13
N SER A 426 4.50 -8.15 15.58
CA SER A 426 3.53 -8.06 14.49
C SER A 426 4.26 -8.16 13.15
N VAL A 427 4.01 -9.24 12.41
CA VAL A 427 4.65 -9.50 11.12
C VAL A 427 3.68 -9.26 9.96
N SER A 428 3.91 -8.21 9.16
CA SER A 428 3.24 -8.04 7.87
C SER A 428 4.01 -8.79 6.77
N MET A 429 3.29 -9.49 5.90
CA MET A 429 3.83 -10.24 4.77
C MET A 429 3.09 -9.86 3.48
N THR A 430 3.80 -9.21 2.57
CA THR A 430 3.27 -8.81 1.25
C THR A 430 3.32 -10.01 0.31
N MET A 431 2.32 -10.89 0.40
CA MET A 431 2.23 -12.12 -0.41
C MET A 431 0.77 -12.43 -0.78
N ASN A 432 0.56 -12.90 -2.02
CA ASN A 432 -0.78 -13.15 -2.60
C ASN A 432 -0.81 -14.43 -3.46
N GLY A 433 0.02 -14.56 -4.49
CA GLY A 433 0.06 -15.75 -5.36
C GLY A 433 0.46 -17.02 -4.60
N ALA A 434 1.68 -17.07 -4.09
CA ALA A 434 2.19 -18.17 -3.27
C ALA A 434 1.79 -18.08 -1.79
N VAL A 435 0.60 -17.53 -1.48
CA VAL A 435 0.18 -17.27 -0.09
C VAL A 435 0.12 -18.53 0.78
N ILE A 436 -0.33 -19.66 0.23
CA ILE A 436 -0.46 -20.94 0.95
C ILE A 436 0.91 -21.47 1.45
N PRO A 437 1.95 -21.70 0.61
CA PRO A 437 3.25 -22.14 1.11
C PRO A 437 3.95 -21.10 2.00
N VAL A 438 3.87 -19.80 1.67
CA VAL A 438 4.55 -18.76 2.45
C VAL A 438 3.96 -18.62 3.85
N LEU A 439 2.63 -18.63 3.99
CA LEU A 439 1.97 -18.59 5.30
C LEU A 439 2.22 -19.90 6.10
N ALA A 440 2.29 -21.05 5.42
CA ALA A 440 2.67 -22.31 6.06
C ALA A 440 4.10 -22.27 6.62
N MET A 441 5.05 -21.73 5.84
CA MET A 441 6.44 -21.58 6.27
C MET A 441 6.59 -20.59 7.42
N TYR A 442 5.82 -19.49 7.44
CA TYR A 442 5.76 -18.59 8.59
C TYR A 442 5.28 -19.30 9.86
N ILE A 443 4.17 -20.06 9.76
CA ILE A 443 3.60 -20.80 10.88
C ILE A 443 4.60 -21.83 11.42
N VAL A 444 5.22 -22.64 10.55
CA VAL A 444 6.18 -23.67 10.98
C VAL A 444 7.48 -23.07 11.52
N ALA A 445 7.97 -21.95 10.95
CA ALA A 445 9.13 -21.24 11.52
C ALA A 445 8.86 -20.75 12.95
N ALA A 446 7.64 -20.25 13.22
CA ALA A 446 7.22 -19.83 14.55
C ALA A 446 6.94 -21.01 15.50
N GLU A 447 6.37 -22.13 15.01
CA GLU A 447 6.25 -23.38 15.78
C GLU A 447 7.63 -23.91 16.21
N GLU A 448 8.64 -23.86 15.34
CA GLU A 448 10.02 -24.29 15.65
C GLU A 448 10.78 -23.30 16.57
N GLN A 449 10.27 -22.07 16.76
CA GLN A 449 10.66 -21.19 17.87
C GLN A 449 9.94 -21.50 19.19
N GLY A 450 8.92 -22.37 19.17
CA GLY A 450 8.05 -22.66 20.33
C GLY A 450 6.89 -21.69 20.51
N VAL A 451 6.59 -20.83 19.53
CA VAL A 451 5.48 -19.86 19.56
C VAL A 451 4.19 -20.55 19.11
N LYS A 452 3.08 -20.34 19.83
CA LYS A 452 1.78 -20.90 19.44
C LYS A 452 1.06 -20.03 18.41
N MET A 453 0.21 -20.65 17.59
CA MET A 453 -0.64 -19.95 16.61
C MET A 453 -1.56 -18.88 17.23
N GLU A 454 -2.02 -19.11 18.47
CA GLU A 454 -2.83 -18.16 19.25
C GLU A 454 -2.05 -16.90 19.70
N GLU A 455 -0.72 -16.99 19.71
CA GLU A 455 0.18 -15.91 20.14
C GLU A 455 0.63 -15.02 18.98
N MET A 456 0.77 -15.58 17.78
CA MET A 456 1.26 -14.92 16.55
C MET A 456 0.40 -13.71 16.14
N ALA A 457 1.02 -12.53 16.05
CA ALA A 457 0.39 -11.31 15.54
C ALA A 457 0.98 -10.93 14.17
N GLY A 458 0.18 -10.29 13.32
CA GLY A 458 0.62 -9.92 11.97
C GLY A 458 -0.51 -9.78 10.96
N THR A 459 -0.12 -9.68 9.69
CA THR A 459 -1.01 -9.55 8.53
C THR A 459 -0.41 -10.30 7.34
N ILE A 460 -1.23 -11.04 6.60
CA ILE A 460 -0.89 -11.54 5.26
C ILE A 460 -1.67 -10.71 4.23
N GLN A 461 -1.06 -10.31 3.10
CA GLN A 461 -1.77 -9.46 2.14
C GLN A 461 -2.95 -10.21 1.50
N ASN A 462 -2.74 -11.42 0.97
CA ASN A 462 -3.78 -12.41 0.61
C ASN A 462 -4.96 -11.85 -0.23
N ASP A 463 -4.69 -10.87 -1.09
CA ASP A 463 -5.70 -10.17 -1.88
C ASP A 463 -5.45 -10.46 -3.36
N ILE A 464 -6.16 -11.43 -3.92
CA ILE A 464 -5.94 -11.90 -5.29
C ILE A 464 -6.68 -11.07 -6.36
N LEU A 465 -7.82 -10.45 -6.02
CA LEU A 465 -8.61 -9.68 -7.00
C LEU A 465 -7.79 -8.52 -7.59
N LYS A 466 -7.03 -7.80 -6.76
CA LYS A 466 -6.08 -6.77 -7.24
C LYS A 466 -4.84 -7.31 -7.95
N GLU A 467 -4.50 -8.59 -7.85
CA GLU A 467 -3.47 -9.19 -8.70
C GLU A 467 -3.93 -9.25 -10.15
N PHE A 468 -5.16 -9.71 -10.40
CA PHE A 468 -5.72 -9.81 -11.75
C PHE A 468 -6.01 -8.45 -12.39
N MET A 469 -6.20 -7.40 -11.57
CA MET A 469 -6.38 -6.03 -12.06
C MET A 469 -5.04 -5.33 -12.39
N VAL A 470 -4.07 -5.37 -11.47
CA VAL A 470 -2.94 -4.42 -11.50
C VAL A 470 -1.59 -4.96 -11.04
N ARG A 471 -1.53 -5.85 -10.03
CA ARG A 471 -0.23 -6.26 -9.43
C ARG A 471 0.40 -7.49 -10.10
N ASN A 472 -0.36 -8.27 -10.87
CA ASN A 472 0.13 -9.35 -11.73
C ASN A 472 0.94 -10.48 -11.05
N THR A 473 0.94 -10.63 -9.71
CA THR A 473 1.59 -11.76 -9.01
C THR A 473 0.64 -12.92 -8.72
N TYR A 474 -0.37 -13.13 -9.57
CA TYR A 474 -1.22 -14.32 -9.55
C TYR A 474 -0.50 -15.58 -10.03
N ILE A 475 -1.01 -16.74 -9.57
CA ILE A 475 -0.63 -18.07 -10.05
C ILE A 475 -1.86 -18.71 -10.72
N TYR A 476 -2.88 -19.07 -9.94
CA TYR A 476 -4.06 -19.81 -10.39
C TYR A 476 -5.17 -18.89 -10.94
N PRO A 477 -6.18 -19.43 -11.65
CA PRO A 477 -7.36 -18.67 -12.05
C PRO A 477 -8.16 -18.06 -10.87
N PRO A 478 -9.08 -17.10 -11.13
CA PRO A 478 -9.81 -16.41 -10.06
C PRO A 478 -10.58 -17.33 -9.11
N GLU A 479 -11.38 -18.28 -9.63
CA GLU A 479 -12.21 -19.17 -8.81
C GLU A 479 -11.40 -20.03 -7.79
N PRO A 480 -10.38 -20.83 -8.20
CA PRO A 480 -9.57 -21.56 -7.22
C PRO A 480 -8.79 -20.63 -6.29
N SER A 481 -8.37 -19.45 -6.75
CA SER A 481 -7.68 -18.48 -5.89
C SER A 481 -8.60 -17.89 -4.80
N MET A 482 -9.86 -17.58 -5.12
CA MET A 482 -10.84 -17.16 -4.11
C MET A 482 -11.12 -18.27 -3.09
N ARG A 483 -11.07 -19.55 -3.50
CA ARG A 483 -11.14 -20.67 -2.56
C ARG A 483 -9.95 -20.69 -1.59
N LEU A 484 -8.71 -20.41 -2.04
CA LEU A 484 -7.55 -20.34 -1.13
C LEU A 484 -7.77 -19.32 -0.01
N ILE A 485 -8.36 -18.17 -0.34
CA ILE A 485 -8.70 -17.12 0.62
C ILE A 485 -9.75 -17.60 1.64
N GLY A 486 -10.78 -18.32 1.17
CA GLY A 486 -11.77 -18.96 2.04
C GLY A 486 -11.15 -20.01 2.98
N ASP A 487 -10.26 -20.87 2.47
CA ASP A 487 -9.52 -21.86 3.27
C ASP A 487 -8.65 -21.17 4.34
N ILE A 488 -7.94 -20.09 4.00
CA ILE A 488 -7.15 -19.29 4.94
C ILE A 488 -8.05 -18.66 6.01
N PHE A 489 -9.19 -18.07 5.64
CA PHE A 489 -10.11 -17.47 6.62
C PHE A 489 -10.66 -18.52 7.60
N ALA A 490 -11.01 -19.71 7.11
CA ALA A 490 -11.48 -20.81 7.95
C ALA A 490 -10.40 -21.32 8.92
N PHE A 491 -9.14 -21.37 8.47
CA PHE A 491 -8.00 -21.73 9.31
C PHE A 491 -7.67 -20.65 10.35
N THR A 492 -7.45 -19.40 9.92
CA THR A 492 -6.97 -18.32 10.80
C THR A 492 -8.01 -17.90 11.84
N SER A 493 -9.29 -17.89 11.50
CA SER A 493 -10.36 -17.57 12.47
C SER A 493 -10.49 -18.61 13.60
N LYS A 494 -10.03 -19.84 13.36
CA LYS A 494 -10.00 -20.95 14.33
C LYS A 494 -8.68 -21.02 15.12
N HIS A 495 -7.55 -20.80 14.47
CA HIS A 495 -6.22 -21.07 15.04
C HIS A 495 -5.35 -19.83 15.33
N MET A 496 -5.58 -18.71 14.65
CA MET A 496 -4.74 -17.50 14.73
C MET A 496 -5.57 -16.23 15.02
N PRO A 497 -6.33 -16.16 16.14
CA PRO A 497 -7.30 -15.09 16.43
C PRO A 497 -6.71 -13.67 16.62
N LYS A 498 -5.39 -13.51 16.56
CA LYS A 498 -4.68 -12.21 16.52
C LYS A 498 -4.29 -11.75 15.11
N PHE A 499 -4.18 -12.68 14.15
CA PHE A 499 -3.57 -12.46 12.84
C PHE A 499 -4.59 -11.97 11.81
N ASN A 500 -4.27 -10.92 11.05
CA ASN A 500 -5.16 -10.36 10.05
C ASN A 500 -5.03 -11.16 8.74
N SER A 501 -6.11 -11.82 8.31
CA SER A 501 -6.09 -12.85 7.27
C SER A 501 -6.08 -12.32 5.84
N ILE A 502 -6.20 -11.00 5.67
CA ILE A 502 -6.14 -10.28 4.39
C ILE A 502 -5.89 -8.79 4.63
N SER A 503 -5.22 -8.15 3.68
CA SER A 503 -5.11 -6.69 3.56
C SER A 503 -5.66 -6.25 2.21
N ILE A 504 -6.88 -5.74 2.21
CA ILE A 504 -7.66 -5.37 1.03
C ILE A 504 -7.09 -4.06 0.45
N SER A 505 -6.49 -4.11 -0.74
CA SER A 505 -5.37 -3.24 -1.13
C SER A 505 -5.62 -2.33 -2.34
N GLY A 506 -6.00 -1.08 -2.09
CA GLY A 506 -6.10 -0.01 -3.08
C GLY A 506 -4.76 0.54 -3.57
N TYR A 507 -3.69 0.49 -2.77
CA TYR A 507 -2.35 1.00 -3.11
C TYR A 507 -1.92 0.69 -4.56
N HIS A 508 -1.91 -0.59 -4.93
CA HIS A 508 -1.49 -1.06 -6.25
C HIS A 508 -2.38 -0.56 -7.39
N MET A 509 -3.64 -0.20 -7.11
CA MET A 509 -4.54 0.39 -8.09
C MET A 509 -4.16 1.85 -8.38
N GLN A 510 -3.87 2.64 -7.34
CA GLN A 510 -3.34 4.00 -7.48
C GLN A 510 -1.99 4.02 -8.19
N GLU A 511 -1.08 3.11 -7.83
CA GLU A 511 0.24 2.98 -8.47
C GLU A 511 0.12 2.56 -9.94
N ALA A 512 -0.90 1.78 -10.32
CA ALA A 512 -1.22 1.47 -11.71
C ALA A 512 -1.95 2.61 -12.46
N GLY A 513 -2.44 3.63 -11.74
CA GLY A 513 -2.99 4.87 -12.31
C GLY A 513 -4.45 5.18 -11.98
N ALA A 514 -5.07 4.45 -11.05
CA ALA A 514 -6.41 4.75 -10.54
C ALA A 514 -6.45 6.13 -9.86
N ASP A 515 -7.52 6.89 -10.11
CA ASP A 515 -7.86 8.06 -9.29
C ASP A 515 -8.45 7.64 -7.93
N ALA A 516 -8.60 8.60 -7.00
CA ALA A 516 -9.05 8.30 -5.65
C ALA A 516 -10.48 7.72 -5.56
N ALA A 517 -11.35 7.96 -6.55
CA ALA A 517 -12.70 7.41 -6.60
C ALA A 517 -12.70 5.96 -7.09
N LEU A 518 -11.91 5.66 -8.13
CA LEU A 518 -11.68 4.28 -8.62
C LEU A 518 -11.03 3.41 -7.55
N GLU A 519 -9.96 3.88 -6.91
CA GLU A 519 -9.27 3.14 -5.83
C GLU A 519 -10.23 2.83 -4.68
N LEU A 520 -10.98 3.83 -4.20
CA LEU A 520 -11.95 3.67 -3.12
C LEU A 520 -13.05 2.67 -3.49
N ALA A 521 -13.65 2.80 -4.68
CA ALA A 521 -14.75 1.94 -5.11
C ALA A 521 -14.32 0.48 -5.28
N PHE A 522 -13.23 0.23 -6.01
CA PHE A 522 -12.74 -1.13 -6.29
C PHE A 522 -12.27 -1.83 -5.02
N THR A 523 -11.53 -1.15 -4.14
CA THR A 523 -11.05 -1.74 -2.88
C THR A 523 -12.19 -2.09 -1.92
N ILE A 524 -13.23 -1.26 -1.85
CA ILE A 524 -14.43 -1.58 -1.05
C ILE A 524 -15.21 -2.73 -1.70
N ALA A 525 -15.35 -2.76 -3.03
CA ALA A 525 -16.02 -3.84 -3.74
C ALA A 525 -15.30 -5.20 -3.59
N ASP A 526 -13.97 -5.22 -3.65
CA ASP A 526 -13.13 -6.39 -3.30
C ASP A 526 -13.40 -6.82 -1.86
N GLY A 527 -13.39 -5.90 -0.90
CA GLY A 527 -13.71 -6.18 0.51
C GLY A 527 -15.09 -6.81 0.72
N LEU A 528 -16.11 -6.38 -0.04
CA LEU A 528 -17.45 -6.97 -0.01
C LEU A 528 -17.47 -8.37 -0.66
N GLN A 529 -16.69 -8.59 -1.71
CA GLN A 529 -16.50 -9.90 -2.34
C GLN A 529 -15.79 -10.88 -1.38
N TYR A 530 -14.79 -10.43 -0.63
CA TYR A 530 -14.12 -11.23 0.40
C TYR A 530 -15.02 -11.50 1.62
N CYS A 531 -15.89 -10.56 2.01
CA CYS A 531 -16.94 -10.84 2.99
C CYS A 531 -17.86 -11.97 2.52
N GLN A 532 -18.29 -11.98 1.26
CA GLN A 532 -19.08 -13.10 0.72
C GLN A 532 -18.27 -14.41 0.74
N THR A 533 -16.99 -14.40 0.34
CA THR A 533 -16.11 -15.58 0.39
C THR A 533 -15.96 -16.17 1.79
N GLY A 534 -15.91 -15.33 2.84
CA GLY A 534 -15.92 -15.81 4.23
C GLY A 534 -17.24 -16.47 4.65
N LEU A 535 -18.37 -15.98 4.16
CA LEU A 535 -19.68 -16.61 4.38
C LEU A 535 -19.81 -17.94 3.62
N ASP A 536 -19.31 -17.99 2.38
CA ASP A 536 -19.32 -19.20 1.54
C ASP A 536 -18.39 -20.30 2.12
N ALA A 537 -17.31 -19.90 2.81
CA ALA A 537 -16.46 -20.78 3.62
C ALA A 537 -17.10 -21.22 4.96
N GLY A 538 -18.38 -20.86 5.21
CA GLY A 538 -19.15 -21.31 6.37
C GLY A 538 -18.95 -20.49 7.66
N LEU A 539 -18.25 -19.35 7.60
CA LEU A 539 -18.07 -18.44 8.74
C LEU A 539 -19.25 -17.46 8.85
N THR A 540 -19.51 -16.95 10.05
CA THR A 540 -20.33 -15.74 10.21
C THR A 540 -19.48 -14.49 10.09
N ILE A 541 -20.06 -13.37 9.63
CA ILE A 541 -19.36 -12.09 9.43
C ILE A 541 -18.54 -11.66 10.67
N ASP A 542 -19.08 -11.85 11.88
CA ASP A 542 -18.44 -11.46 13.14
C ASP A 542 -17.23 -12.34 13.54
N GLN A 543 -17.02 -13.50 12.90
CA GLN A 543 -15.87 -14.38 13.16
C GLN A 543 -14.60 -13.93 12.43
N PHE A 544 -14.71 -13.24 11.29
CA PHE A 544 -13.56 -12.86 10.45
C PHE A 544 -13.50 -11.36 10.10
N ALA A 545 -14.62 -10.63 10.06
CA ALA A 545 -14.59 -9.18 9.80
C ALA A 545 -13.70 -8.40 10.81
N PRO A 546 -13.66 -8.75 12.12
CA PRO A 546 -12.68 -8.19 13.06
C PRO A 546 -11.20 -8.50 12.78
N ARG A 547 -10.87 -9.21 11.69
CA ARG A 547 -9.52 -9.52 11.19
C ARG A 547 -9.27 -9.11 9.73
N LEU A 548 -10.23 -8.44 9.09
CA LEU A 548 -10.00 -7.74 7.83
C LEU A 548 -9.19 -6.45 8.07
N SER A 549 -8.18 -6.21 7.24
CA SER A 549 -7.45 -4.93 7.15
C SER A 549 -7.51 -4.39 5.73
N PHE A 550 -7.25 -3.09 5.58
CA PHE A 550 -7.19 -2.38 4.30
C PHE A 550 -5.80 -1.79 4.07
N PHE A 551 -5.49 -1.41 2.83
CA PHE A 551 -4.23 -0.78 2.46
C PHE A 551 -4.40 0.24 1.33
N TRP A 552 -4.24 1.53 1.63
CA TRP A 552 -4.39 2.63 0.68
C TRP A 552 -3.05 3.15 0.15
N GLY A 553 -3.04 3.62 -1.10
CA GLY A 553 -2.03 4.57 -1.57
C GLY A 553 -2.32 5.97 -1.05
N ILE A 554 -1.30 6.81 -0.98
CA ILE A 554 -1.40 8.20 -0.59
C ILE A 554 -0.47 9.02 -1.49
N SER A 555 -1.05 9.75 -2.44
CA SER A 555 -0.36 10.57 -3.43
C SER A 555 -0.44 12.07 -3.10
N MET A 556 0.19 12.89 -3.95
CA MET A 556 0.34 14.35 -3.76
C MET A 556 -0.97 15.16 -3.73
N ASN A 557 -2.15 14.56 -3.98
CA ASN A 557 -3.45 15.23 -3.85
C ASN A 557 -3.93 15.24 -2.38
N PHE A 558 -3.16 15.93 -1.53
CA PHE A 558 -3.29 15.95 -0.06
C PHE A 558 -4.73 16.02 0.47
N TYR A 559 -5.58 16.89 -0.07
CA TYR A 559 -6.97 17.01 0.39
C TYR A 559 -7.84 15.81 -0.01
N MET A 560 -7.68 15.30 -1.23
CA MET A 560 -8.43 14.14 -1.73
C MET A 560 -8.07 12.88 -0.95
N GLU A 561 -6.82 12.70 -0.55
CA GLU A 561 -6.39 11.53 0.22
C GLU A 561 -6.96 11.50 1.64
N ILE A 562 -6.99 12.66 2.32
CA ILE A 562 -7.66 12.80 3.63
C ILE A 562 -9.15 12.48 3.49
N ALA A 563 -9.81 13.03 2.45
CA ALA A 563 -11.21 12.73 2.14
C ALA A 563 -11.43 11.24 1.83
N LYS A 564 -10.55 10.60 1.04
CA LYS A 564 -10.62 9.17 0.68
C LYS A 564 -10.64 8.28 1.90
N MET A 565 -9.73 8.51 2.85
CA MET A 565 -9.66 7.71 4.08
C MET A 565 -10.87 7.93 5.00
N ARG A 566 -11.43 9.15 5.05
CA ARG A 566 -12.65 9.47 5.81
C ARG A 566 -13.89 8.84 5.17
N ALA A 567 -14.02 8.94 3.83
CA ALA A 567 -15.08 8.34 3.04
C ALA A 567 -15.07 6.82 3.12
N ALA A 568 -13.89 6.18 3.01
CA ALA A 568 -13.70 4.74 3.12
C ALA A 568 -14.30 4.14 4.40
N ARG A 569 -13.98 4.74 5.57
CA ARG A 569 -14.54 4.28 6.86
C ARG A 569 -16.07 4.34 6.88
N ARG A 570 -16.66 5.41 6.33
CA ARG A 570 -18.11 5.59 6.26
C ARG A 570 -18.78 4.60 5.28
N LEU A 571 -18.19 4.43 4.10
CA LEU A 571 -18.70 3.57 3.02
C LEU A 571 -18.64 2.09 3.40
N TRP A 572 -17.53 1.65 4.01
CA TRP A 572 -17.40 0.30 4.57
C TRP A 572 -18.45 0.02 5.66
N ALA A 573 -18.54 0.89 6.66
CA ALA A 573 -19.46 0.72 7.79
C ALA A 573 -20.94 0.74 7.34
N HIS A 574 -21.28 1.49 6.29
CA HIS A 574 -22.59 1.47 5.68
C HIS A 574 -22.87 0.13 4.97
N LEU A 575 -22.04 -0.25 4.00
CA LEU A 575 -22.31 -1.39 3.12
C LEU A 575 -22.20 -2.74 3.86
N VAL A 576 -21.29 -2.88 4.82
CA VAL A 576 -21.23 -4.10 5.66
C VAL A 576 -22.45 -4.21 6.58
N LYS A 577 -22.93 -3.09 7.13
CA LYS A 577 -24.15 -3.08 7.96
C LYS A 577 -25.38 -3.46 7.15
N GLU A 578 -25.53 -2.89 5.95
CA GLU A 578 -26.64 -3.17 5.04
C GLU A 578 -26.63 -4.63 4.57
N ARG A 579 -25.51 -5.10 4.01
CA ARG A 579 -25.44 -6.39 3.30
C ARG A 579 -25.30 -7.61 4.22
N PHE A 580 -24.62 -7.47 5.36
CA PHE A 580 -24.24 -8.60 6.20
C PHE A 580 -24.79 -8.58 7.63
N SER A 581 -25.41 -7.48 8.07
CA SER A 581 -26.08 -7.36 9.38
C SER A 581 -25.27 -7.90 10.58
N PRO A 582 -24.00 -7.47 10.78
CA PRO A 582 -23.15 -7.94 11.87
C PRO A 582 -23.71 -7.57 13.25
N LYS A 583 -23.42 -8.41 14.25
CA LYS A 583 -23.77 -8.18 15.65
C LYS A 583 -22.69 -7.42 16.40
N SER A 584 -21.44 -7.48 15.94
CA SER A 584 -20.30 -6.78 16.54
C SER A 584 -20.02 -5.46 15.83
N SER A 585 -19.90 -4.37 16.59
CA SER A 585 -19.43 -3.09 16.06
C SER A 585 -18.01 -3.15 15.50
N LYS A 586 -17.18 -4.11 15.96
CA LYS A 586 -15.82 -4.33 15.41
C LYS A 586 -15.84 -4.78 13.95
N SER A 587 -16.91 -5.45 13.51
CA SER A 587 -17.10 -5.90 12.13
C SER A 587 -17.36 -4.75 11.16
N LEU A 588 -17.70 -3.56 11.66
CA LEU A 588 -17.88 -2.33 10.88
C LEU A 588 -16.61 -1.46 10.82
N MET A 589 -15.52 -1.85 11.50
CA MET A 589 -14.28 -1.08 11.51
C MET A 589 -13.48 -1.31 10.23
N LEU A 590 -13.27 -0.26 9.44
CA LEU A 590 -12.19 -0.22 8.47
C LEU A 590 -10.91 0.24 9.19
N ARG A 591 -9.96 -0.68 9.34
CA ARG A 591 -8.60 -0.40 9.85
C ARG A 591 -7.63 -0.53 8.69
N THR A 592 -6.70 0.40 8.54
CA THR A 592 -5.89 0.48 7.33
C THR A 592 -4.41 0.72 7.57
N HIS A 593 -3.61 0.12 6.70
CA HIS A 593 -2.26 0.56 6.36
C HIS A 593 -2.34 1.67 5.31
N SER A 594 -1.30 2.48 5.23
CA SER A 594 -1.08 3.46 4.16
C SER A 594 0.36 3.37 3.68
N GLN A 595 0.60 3.52 2.39
CA GLN A 595 1.93 3.74 1.83
C GLN A 595 1.90 5.00 0.96
N THR A 596 2.92 5.84 1.08
CA THR A 596 3.13 6.97 0.18
C THR A 596 3.28 6.48 -1.26
N SER A 597 2.82 7.21 -2.27
CA SER A 597 2.91 6.76 -3.67
C SER A 597 4.37 6.55 -4.08
N GLY A 598 4.69 5.42 -4.71
CA GLY A 598 6.01 5.18 -5.29
C GLY A 598 6.13 5.91 -6.64
N TRP A 599 5.05 5.85 -7.41
CA TRP A 599 4.90 6.53 -8.70
C TRP A 599 4.97 8.07 -8.61
N SER A 600 4.69 8.69 -7.46
CA SER A 600 4.85 10.15 -7.30
C SER A 600 6.32 10.59 -7.22
N LEU A 601 7.25 9.66 -6.98
CA LEU A 601 8.66 9.93 -6.78
C LEU A 601 9.43 9.95 -8.10
N THR A 602 10.43 10.82 -8.20
CA THR A 602 11.16 11.09 -9.44
C THR A 602 12.59 10.56 -9.40
N GLU A 603 13.08 10.11 -10.55
CA GLU A 603 14.51 9.83 -10.78
C GLU A 603 15.32 11.14 -10.73
N GLN A 604 14.78 12.19 -11.36
CA GLN A 604 15.33 13.53 -11.48
C GLN A 604 15.14 14.34 -10.20
N ASP A 605 16.15 15.13 -9.80
CA ASP A 605 16.23 15.88 -8.53
C ASP A 605 15.52 15.16 -7.35
N PRO A 606 15.99 13.96 -6.98
CA PRO A 606 15.25 13.04 -6.11
C PRO A 606 15.26 13.47 -4.64
N TYR A 607 16.03 14.50 -4.24
CA TYR A 607 15.88 15.08 -2.91
C TYR A 607 14.49 15.74 -2.71
N ASN A 608 13.81 16.14 -3.79
CA ASN A 608 12.39 16.52 -3.74
C ASN A 608 11.48 15.39 -3.23
N ASN A 609 11.87 14.12 -3.39
CA ASN A 609 11.08 12.98 -2.92
C ASN A 609 10.90 13.01 -1.38
N ILE A 610 11.89 13.54 -0.64
CA ILE A 610 11.75 13.76 0.82
C ILE A 610 10.56 14.69 1.12
N ILE A 611 10.37 15.74 0.32
CA ILE A 611 9.27 16.70 0.46
C ILE A 611 7.94 16.03 0.07
N ARG A 612 7.92 15.30 -1.05
CA ARG A 612 6.73 14.55 -1.53
C ARG A 612 6.24 13.56 -0.48
N THR A 613 7.10 12.64 -0.07
CA THR A 613 6.82 11.63 0.97
C THR A 613 6.43 12.26 2.31
N THR A 614 6.93 13.47 2.65
CA THR A 614 6.48 14.19 3.86
C THR A 614 5.05 14.72 3.74
N VAL A 615 4.66 15.28 2.59
CA VAL A 615 3.28 15.74 2.33
C VAL A 615 2.31 14.54 2.32
N GLU A 616 2.71 13.44 1.69
CA GLU A 616 1.92 12.21 1.62
C GLU A 616 1.80 11.54 3.00
N ALA A 617 2.87 11.48 3.80
CA ALA A 617 2.83 11.01 5.18
C ALA A 617 1.88 11.84 6.05
N LEU A 618 1.88 13.17 5.90
CA LEU A 618 0.94 14.06 6.58
C LEU A 618 -0.51 13.78 6.15
N ALA A 619 -0.78 13.58 4.85
CA ALA A 619 -2.11 13.21 4.36
C ALA A 619 -2.59 11.87 4.95
N ALA A 620 -1.72 10.87 5.08
CA ALA A 620 -2.04 9.58 5.71
C ALA A 620 -2.36 9.71 7.21
N VAL A 621 -1.62 10.56 7.92
CA VAL A 621 -1.83 10.83 9.36
C VAL A 621 -3.12 11.62 9.58
N PHE A 622 -3.37 12.68 8.81
CA PHE A 622 -4.63 13.43 8.86
C PHE A 622 -5.84 12.59 8.41
N GLY A 623 -5.65 11.71 7.44
CA GLY A 623 -6.64 10.71 7.03
C GLY A 623 -6.91 9.64 8.09
N GLY A 624 -6.11 9.56 9.16
CA GLY A 624 -6.31 8.65 10.28
C GLY A 624 -5.94 7.20 9.98
N THR A 625 -4.74 6.97 9.43
CA THR A 625 -4.19 5.62 9.22
C THR A 625 -3.79 4.92 10.52
N GLN A 626 -3.72 3.59 10.54
CA GLN A 626 -3.31 2.80 11.71
C GLN A 626 -1.84 2.34 11.62
N SER A 627 -1.24 2.39 10.43
CA SER A 627 0.19 2.15 10.22
C SER A 627 0.61 2.76 8.88
N LEU A 628 1.85 3.23 8.78
CA LEU A 628 2.33 3.99 7.62
C LEU A 628 3.66 3.41 7.12
N HIS A 629 3.76 3.19 5.80
CA HIS A 629 5.01 3.07 5.08
C HIS A 629 5.32 4.42 4.42
N THR A 630 6.53 4.92 4.64
CA THR A 630 7.10 6.07 3.93
C THR A 630 8.20 5.54 3.03
N ASN A 631 8.08 5.82 1.73
CA ASN A 631 9.07 5.39 0.74
C ASN A 631 10.40 6.12 0.98
N SER A 632 11.47 5.63 0.36
CA SER A 632 12.77 6.29 0.43
C SER A 632 12.98 7.22 -0.76
N PHE A 633 13.85 8.23 -0.63
CA PHE A 633 13.99 9.24 -1.68
C PHE A 633 14.62 8.70 -2.97
N ASP A 634 15.27 7.52 -2.89
CA ASP A 634 15.93 6.76 -3.95
C ASP A 634 15.03 5.68 -4.60
N GLU A 635 13.75 5.56 -4.23
CA GLU A 635 12.81 4.54 -4.72
C GLU A 635 12.73 4.44 -6.27
N ALA A 636 12.79 5.59 -6.95
CA ALA A 636 12.72 5.67 -8.42
C ALA A 636 14.01 5.23 -9.14
N LEU A 637 15.10 5.03 -8.38
CA LEU A 637 16.42 4.57 -8.86
C LEU A 637 16.70 3.11 -8.49
N GLY A 638 16.18 2.63 -7.34
CA GLY A 638 16.38 1.26 -6.87
C GLY A 638 15.94 1.06 -5.42
N LEU A 639 16.43 -0.01 -4.79
CA LEU A 639 16.06 -0.33 -3.42
C LEU A 639 16.73 0.60 -2.40
N PRO A 640 16.06 0.94 -1.27
CA PRO A 640 16.54 1.90 -0.30
C PRO A 640 17.94 1.62 0.27
N THR A 641 18.78 2.65 0.27
CA THR A 641 20.03 2.66 1.04
C THR A 641 19.79 2.76 2.56
N ARG A 642 20.82 2.43 3.36
CA ARG A 642 20.83 2.68 4.82
C ARG A 642 20.63 4.16 5.17
N PHE A 643 21.00 5.07 4.26
CA PHE A 643 20.87 6.52 4.45
C PHE A 643 19.44 7.00 4.17
N SER A 644 18.85 6.59 3.06
CA SER A 644 17.50 6.99 2.65
C SER A 644 16.42 6.36 3.51
N ALA A 645 16.53 5.06 3.85
CA ALA A 645 15.60 4.39 4.76
C ALA A 645 15.59 5.01 6.17
N ARG A 646 16.72 5.60 6.61
CA ARG A 646 16.78 6.40 7.84
C ARG A 646 15.99 7.70 7.71
N ILE A 647 16.07 8.40 6.58
CA ILE A 647 15.28 9.62 6.32
C ILE A 647 13.80 9.27 6.31
N ALA A 648 13.40 8.24 5.54
CA ALA A 648 12.01 7.78 5.44
C ALA A 648 11.39 7.45 6.81
N ARG A 649 12.08 6.69 7.67
CA ARG A 649 11.63 6.42 9.05
C ARG A 649 11.58 7.69 9.89
N ASN A 650 12.58 8.55 9.79
CA ASN A 650 12.65 9.79 10.56
C ASN A 650 11.52 10.77 10.20
N THR A 651 11.04 10.81 8.95
CA THR A 651 9.84 11.59 8.56
C THR A 651 8.64 11.23 9.44
N GLN A 652 8.40 9.95 9.72
CA GLN A 652 7.31 9.53 10.61
C GLN A 652 7.56 9.94 12.07
N ILE A 653 8.80 9.80 12.55
CA ILE A 653 9.18 10.15 13.93
C ILE A 653 8.99 11.66 14.20
N ILE A 654 9.42 12.51 13.25
CA ILE A 654 9.25 13.98 13.34
C ILE A 654 7.76 14.33 13.34
N ILE A 655 6.94 13.69 12.51
CA ILE A 655 5.48 13.87 12.53
C ILE A 655 4.87 13.45 13.87
N GLN A 656 5.32 12.34 14.47
CA GLN A 656 4.79 11.83 15.73
C GLN A 656 5.13 12.72 16.94
N GLU A 657 6.40 13.11 17.07
CA GLU A 657 6.93 13.77 18.27
C GLU A 657 6.96 15.30 18.15
N GLU A 658 7.46 15.84 17.04
CA GLU A 658 7.79 17.27 16.91
C GLU A 658 6.63 18.11 16.39
N THR A 659 5.86 17.65 15.39
CA THR A 659 4.79 18.48 14.78
C THR A 659 3.57 18.72 15.69
N HIS A 660 3.42 17.92 16.75
CA HIS A 660 2.25 17.87 17.64
C HIS A 660 0.90 17.58 16.96
N ILE A 661 0.88 17.21 15.66
CA ILE A 661 -0.35 16.86 14.93
C ILE A 661 -1.08 15.67 15.60
N THR A 662 -0.32 14.77 16.22
CA THR A 662 -0.83 13.62 16.98
C THR A 662 -1.66 13.95 18.22
N LYS A 663 -1.75 15.23 18.64
CA LYS A 663 -2.46 15.63 19.87
C LYS A 663 -3.96 15.91 19.67
N VAL A 664 -4.48 15.91 18.44
CA VAL A 664 -5.92 16.10 18.13
C VAL A 664 -6.40 15.01 17.18
N ALA A 665 -7.51 14.35 17.50
CA ALA A 665 -8.12 13.33 16.64
C ALA A 665 -9.00 13.98 15.55
N ASP A 666 -8.83 13.54 14.29
CA ASP A 666 -9.43 14.13 13.08
C ASP A 666 -9.49 15.68 13.11
N PRO A 667 -8.34 16.38 13.09
CA PRO A 667 -8.29 17.83 13.21
C PRO A 667 -8.90 18.58 12.01
N TRP A 668 -9.35 17.86 10.98
CA TRP A 668 -10.11 18.41 9.85
C TRP A 668 -11.63 18.33 10.06
N ALA A 669 -12.11 17.71 11.14
CA ALA A 669 -13.54 17.58 11.44
C ALA A 669 -14.24 18.95 11.49
N GLY A 670 -15.35 19.08 10.77
CA GLY A 670 -16.11 20.32 10.62
C GLY A 670 -15.53 21.33 9.62
N SER A 671 -14.40 21.03 8.95
CA SER A 671 -13.90 21.87 7.84
C SER A 671 -14.86 21.79 6.65
N TYR A 672 -15.45 22.93 6.28
CA TYR A 672 -16.49 23.01 5.23
C TYR A 672 -16.08 22.36 3.91
N MET A 673 -14.80 22.49 3.54
CA MET A 673 -14.22 21.84 2.35
C MET A 673 -14.03 20.34 2.57
N MET A 674 -13.36 19.93 3.65
CA MET A 674 -12.99 18.52 3.86
C MET A 674 -14.21 17.63 4.03
N GLU A 675 -15.22 18.08 4.78
CA GLU A 675 -16.46 17.32 4.96
C GLU A 675 -17.24 17.21 3.64
N THR A 676 -17.24 18.27 2.83
CA THR A 676 -17.90 18.24 1.52
C THR A 676 -17.18 17.33 0.53
N LEU A 677 -15.84 17.42 0.45
CA LEU A 677 -15.04 16.53 -0.38
C LEU A 677 -15.16 15.05 0.07
N THR A 678 -15.32 14.81 1.38
CA THR A 678 -15.60 13.48 1.94
C THR A 678 -16.97 12.95 1.50
N ASP A 679 -18.01 13.80 1.45
CA ASP A 679 -19.34 13.44 0.95
C ASP A 679 -19.33 13.17 -0.56
N GLU A 680 -18.72 14.06 -1.35
CA GLU A 680 -18.68 13.96 -2.82
C GLU A 680 -17.89 12.74 -3.31
N LEU A 681 -16.78 12.40 -2.64
CA LEU A 681 -15.98 11.22 -2.96
C LEU A 681 -16.64 9.91 -2.48
N TYR A 682 -17.36 9.95 -1.36
CA TYR A 682 -18.21 8.83 -0.92
C TYR A 682 -19.30 8.53 -1.97
N ASP A 683 -19.97 9.56 -2.50
CA ASP A 683 -21.02 9.41 -3.52
C ASP A 683 -20.45 8.90 -4.85
N ALA A 684 -19.34 9.46 -5.33
CA ALA A 684 -18.66 9.01 -6.55
C ALA A 684 -18.29 7.51 -6.49
N ALA A 685 -17.69 7.07 -5.37
CA ALA A 685 -17.35 5.67 -5.18
C ALA A 685 -18.57 4.75 -5.02
N LEU A 686 -19.65 5.23 -4.39
CA LEU A 686 -20.88 4.47 -4.23
C LEU A 686 -21.60 4.20 -5.57
N GLU A 687 -21.57 5.13 -6.52
CA GLU A 687 -22.10 4.88 -7.88
C GLU A 687 -21.28 3.82 -8.64
N ILE A 688 -19.94 3.85 -8.53
CA ILE A 688 -19.08 2.81 -9.13
C ILE A 688 -19.34 1.44 -8.51
N ILE A 689 -19.59 1.37 -7.18
CA ILE A 689 -19.97 0.11 -6.51
C ILE A 689 -21.33 -0.40 -6.99
N LYS A 690 -22.33 0.48 -7.20
CA LYS A 690 -23.64 0.08 -7.78
C LYS A 690 -23.50 -0.49 -9.19
N GLU A 691 -22.59 0.05 -10.01
CA GLU A 691 -22.27 -0.50 -11.32
C GLU A 691 -21.68 -1.91 -11.20
N ILE A 692 -20.72 -2.12 -10.29
CA ILE A 692 -20.09 -3.43 -10.02
C ILE A 692 -21.13 -4.46 -9.51
N ASP A 693 -22.07 -4.04 -8.65
CA ASP A 693 -23.18 -4.88 -8.22
C ASP A 693 -24.09 -5.28 -9.40
N SER A 694 -24.34 -4.36 -10.34
CA SER A 694 -25.22 -4.61 -11.50
C SER A 694 -24.69 -5.69 -12.45
N ILE A 695 -23.37 -5.80 -12.59
CA ILE A 695 -22.68 -6.88 -13.32
C ILE A 695 -22.44 -8.14 -12.45
N GLY A 696 -22.89 -8.12 -11.20
CA GLY A 696 -22.96 -9.28 -10.31
C GLY A 696 -21.74 -9.50 -9.43
N GLY A 697 -21.06 -8.43 -9.02
CA GLY A 697 -20.00 -8.44 -8.00
C GLY A 697 -18.58 -8.36 -8.56
N MET A 698 -17.63 -8.02 -7.69
CA MET A 698 -16.28 -7.62 -8.10
C MET A 698 -15.49 -8.75 -8.78
N ALA A 699 -15.68 -10.01 -8.37
CA ALA A 699 -15.04 -11.15 -9.06
C ALA A 699 -15.46 -11.24 -10.55
N LYS A 700 -16.70 -10.84 -10.90
CA LYS A 700 -17.17 -10.77 -12.29
C LYS A 700 -16.68 -9.51 -13.02
N ALA A 701 -16.56 -8.39 -12.30
CA ALA A 701 -15.96 -7.16 -12.85
C ALA A 701 -14.49 -7.39 -13.26
N VAL A 702 -13.70 -8.02 -12.38
CA VAL A 702 -12.33 -8.44 -12.65
C VAL A 702 -12.29 -9.41 -13.84
N SER A 703 -13.13 -10.45 -13.84
CA SER A 703 -13.19 -11.44 -14.93
C SER A 703 -13.63 -10.85 -16.28
N SER A 704 -14.41 -9.76 -16.29
CA SER A 704 -14.80 -9.06 -17.51
C SER A 704 -13.73 -8.09 -18.02
N GLY A 705 -12.71 -7.78 -17.21
CA GLY A 705 -11.62 -6.84 -17.49
C GLY A 705 -11.98 -5.36 -17.31
N MET A 706 -13.18 -5.04 -16.79
CA MET A 706 -13.66 -3.65 -16.67
C MET A 706 -12.78 -2.77 -15.75
N PRO A 707 -12.42 -3.18 -14.51
CA PRO A 707 -11.61 -2.36 -13.62
C PRO A 707 -10.23 -2.04 -14.21
N LYS A 708 -9.55 -3.05 -14.77
CA LYS A 708 -8.22 -2.88 -15.37
C LYS A 708 -8.24 -1.85 -16.51
N LEU A 709 -9.26 -1.91 -17.38
CA LEU A 709 -9.41 -0.93 -18.47
C LEU A 709 -9.64 0.50 -17.95
N ARG A 710 -10.42 0.70 -16.88
CA ARG A 710 -10.62 2.04 -16.29
C ARG A 710 -9.33 2.59 -15.66
N ILE A 711 -8.55 1.73 -15.02
CA ILE A 711 -7.25 2.09 -14.43
C ILE A 711 -6.24 2.45 -15.55
N GLU A 712 -6.17 1.65 -16.62
CA GLU A 712 -5.33 1.95 -17.79
C GLU A 712 -5.76 3.23 -18.51
N GLU A 713 -7.06 3.54 -18.57
CA GLU A 713 -7.59 4.79 -19.13
C GLU A 713 -7.24 6.01 -18.26
N ALA A 714 -7.36 5.89 -16.94
CA ALA A 714 -6.94 6.93 -15.99
C ALA A 714 -5.42 7.18 -16.05
N ALA A 715 -4.61 6.11 -16.17
CA ALA A 715 -3.16 6.18 -16.36
C ALA A 715 -2.78 6.90 -17.66
N ALA A 716 -3.41 6.55 -18.79
CA ALA A 716 -3.18 7.18 -20.09
C ALA A 716 -3.57 8.67 -20.06
N LYS A 717 -4.72 9.01 -19.45
CA LYS A 717 -5.14 10.40 -19.23
C LYS A 717 -4.19 11.17 -18.33
N LYS A 718 -3.61 10.53 -17.30
CA LYS A 718 -2.61 11.14 -16.41
C LYS A 718 -1.31 11.44 -17.17
N GLN A 719 -0.80 10.50 -17.98
CA GLN A 719 0.39 10.73 -18.78
C GLN A 719 0.18 11.85 -19.81
N GLY A 720 -0.97 11.87 -20.50
CA GLY A 720 -1.31 12.93 -21.45
C GLY A 720 -1.28 14.34 -20.83
N ARG A 721 -1.65 14.48 -19.56
CA ARG A 721 -1.52 15.76 -18.82
C ARG A 721 -0.08 16.08 -18.37
N ILE A 722 0.73 15.08 -18.03
CA ILE A 722 2.14 15.28 -17.64
C ILE A 722 2.98 15.68 -18.85
N ASP A 723 2.86 14.94 -19.96
CA ASP A 723 3.67 15.19 -21.16
C ASP A 723 3.30 16.51 -21.85
N SER A 724 2.04 16.95 -21.74
CA SER A 724 1.59 18.29 -22.17
C SER A 724 1.83 19.41 -21.15
N GLY A 725 2.45 19.12 -19.99
CA GLY A 725 2.81 20.11 -18.96
C GLY A 725 1.63 20.70 -18.17
N LYS A 726 0.43 20.13 -18.29
CA LYS A 726 -0.77 20.53 -17.52
C LYS A 726 -0.67 20.08 -16.06
N ASP A 727 -0.24 18.84 -15.85
CA ASP A 727 0.11 18.30 -14.54
C ASP A 727 1.63 18.51 -14.35
N VAL A 728 2.02 19.44 -13.47
CA VAL A 728 3.43 19.79 -13.24
C VAL A 728 4.12 18.79 -12.32
N ILE A 729 5.31 18.34 -12.71
CA ILE A 729 6.24 17.56 -11.90
C ILE A 729 7.58 18.30 -11.86
N VAL A 730 7.89 18.88 -10.71
CA VAL A 730 9.16 19.59 -10.44
C VAL A 730 10.35 18.66 -10.64
N GLY A 731 11.39 19.15 -11.30
CA GLY A 731 12.57 18.38 -11.71
C GLY A 731 12.41 17.65 -13.04
N VAL A 732 11.18 17.33 -13.47
CA VAL A 732 10.91 16.43 -14.62
C VAL A 732 10.37 17.16 -15.85
N ASN A 733 9.22 17.83 -15.73
CA ASN A 733 8.62 18.60 -16.84
C ASN A 733 8.68 20.11 -16.63
N LYS A 734 9.16 20.56 -15.47
CA LYS A 734 9.35 21.97 -15.13
C LYS A 734 10.40 22.12 -14.04
N TYR A 735 11.21 23.18 -14.11
CA TYR A 735 12.35 23.40 -13.19
C TYR A 735 13.33 22.22 -13.22
N VAL A 736 13.62 21.71 -14.43
CA VAL A 736 14.59 20.64 -14.67
C VAL A 736 15.99 21.20 -14.44
N VAL A 737 16.86 20.43 -13.78
CA VAL A 737 18.28 20.79 -13.57
C VAL A 737 19.12 20.47 -14.80
N GLU A 738 20.17 21.24 -15.07
CA GLU A 738 21.04 21.00 -16.24
C GLU A 738 21.97 19.79 -16.04
N ASN A 739 22.31 19.46 -14.80
CA ASN A 739 23.16 18.34 -14.41
C ASN A 739 22.60 17.74 -13.11
N GLU A 740 22.37 16.43 -13.08
CA GLU A 740 21.97 15.69 -11.88
C GLU A 740 23.21 15.30 -11.05
N GLU A 741 23.10 15.30 -9.72
CA GLU A 741 24.16 14.79 -8.84
C GLU A 741 24.10 13.25 -8.75
N PRO A 742 25.23 12.53 -8.88
CA PRO A 742 25.25 11.07 -8.70
C PRO A 742 24.85 10.64 -7.30
N ILE A 743 23.99 9.62 -7.20
CA ILE A 743 23.50 9.05 -5.93
C ILE A 743 23.83 7.56 -5.86
N ASP A 744 24.29 7.11 -4.70
CA ASP A 744 24.58 5.70 -4.43
C ASP A 744 23.28 4.86 -4.44
N VAL A 745 23.15 3.96 -5.43
CA VAL A 745 22.01 3.02 -5.55
C VAL A 745 22.41 1.62 -5.06
N LEU A 746 21.53 0.92 -4.34
CA LEU A 746 21.79 -0.43 -3.86
C LEU A 746 21.78 -1.47 -5.00
N LYS A 747 22.96 -1.82 -5.55
CA LYS A 747 23.11 -2.86 -6.58
C LYS A 747 23.17 -4.26 -5.95
N ILE A 748 22.19 -5.12 -6.29
CA ILE A 748 22.13 -6.52 -5.85
C ILE A 748 22.87 -7.44 -6.83
N ASP A 749 23.65 -8.37 -6.30
CA ASP A 749 24.29 -9.45 -7.07
C ASP A 749 23.38 -10.69 -7.12
N ASN A 750 22.46 -10.71 -8.09
CA ASN A 750 21.57 -11.84 -8.36
C ASN A 750 22.31 -13.18 -8.39
N ARG A 751 23.50 -13.22 -9.01
CA ARG A 751 24.26 -14.45 -9.22
C ARG A 751 24.66 -15.07 -7.88
N LYS A 752 25.22 -14.27 -6.97
CA LYS A 752 25.58 -14.74 -5.61
C LYS A 752 24.37 -15.20 -4.80
N VAL A 753 23.24 -14.47 -4.88
CA VAL A 753 22.01 -14.84 -4.15
C VAL A 753 21.46 -16.16 -4.69
N ARG A 754 21.34 -16.29 -6.02
CA ARG A 754 20.84 -17.48 -6.70
C ARG A 754 21.74 -18.70 -6.49
N GLU A 755 23.06 -18.56 -6.57
CA GLU A 755 24.00 -19.64 -6.25
C GLU A 755 23.86 -20.12 -4.80
N SER A 756 23.66 -19.20 -3.85
CA SER A 756 23.40 -19.52 -2.45
C SER A 756 22.08 -20.30 -2.27
N GLN A 757 20.97 -19.81 -2.84
CA GLN A 757 19.67 -20.49 -2.75
C GLN A 757 19.67 -21.87 -3.43
N ILE A 758 20.27 -22.00 -4.61
CA ILE A 758 20.41 -23.29 -5.30
C ILE A 758 21.19 -24.30 -4.43
N ASN A 759 22.22 -23.84 -3.71
CA ASN A 759 22.98 -24.73 -2.82
C ASN A 759 22.20 -25.10 -1.55
N LYS A 760 21.40 -24.20 -0.96
CA LYS A 760 20.44 -24.54 0.10
C LYS A 760 19.44 -25.60 -0.37
N LEU A 761 18.79 -25.38 -1.53
CA LEU A 761 17.81 -26.28 -2.13
C LEU A 761 18.36 -27.69 -2.36
N LYS A 762 19.60 -27.80 -2.86
CA LYS A 762 20.28 -29.10 -2.99
C LYS A 762 20.44 -29.80 -1.65
N GLN A 763 20.92 -29.11 -0.61
CA GLN A 763 21.07 -29.71 0.72
C GLN A 763 19.71 -30.10 1.32
N LEU A 764 18.71 -29.22 1.24
CA LEU A 764 17.35 -29.47 1.72
C LEU A 764 16.74 -30.76 1.12
N ARG A 765 16.77 -30.88 -0.21
CA ARG A 765 16.20 -32.04 -0.94
C ARG A 765 17.03 -33.32 -0.70
N LEU A 766 18.33 -33.21 -0.38
CA LEU A 766 19.20 -34.32 0.02
C LEU A 766 18.97 -34.81 1.47
N THR A 767 18.68 -33.90 2.42
CA THR A 767 18.62 -34.22 3.86
C THR A 767 17.22 -34.49 4.40
N ARG A 768 16.16 -34.11 3.68
CA ARG A 768 14.77 -34.32 4.12
C ARG A 768 14.29 -35.77 3.97
N ASP A 769 13.23 -36.10 4.72
CA ASP A 769 12.41 -37.29 4.46
C ASP A 769 11.60 -37.10 3.16
N ASN A 770 12.14 -37.59 2.05
CA ASN A 770 11.51 -37.50 0.73
C ASN A 770 10.24 -38.36 0.62
N ASP A 771 10.08 -39.37 1.48
CA ASP A 771 8.90 -40.24 1.53
C ASP A 771 7.72 -39.51 2.19
N ARG A 772 7.98 -38.77 3.27
CA ARG A 772 7.02 -37.84 3.91
C ARG A 772 6.70 -36.66 2.99
N ALA A 773 7.71 -36.05 2.37
CA ALA A 773 7.51 -34.94 1.43
C ALA A 773 6.58 -35.35 0.27
N THR A 774 6.83 -36.50 -0.36
CA THR A 774 5.97 -37.04 -1.44
C THR A 774 4.53 -37.27 -0.98
N LYS A 775 4.33 -37.84 0.22
CA LYS A 775 2.99 -38.05 0.81
C LYS A 775 2.26 -36.72 1.07
N ALA A 776 2.95 -35.72 1.60
CA ALA A 776 2.38 -34.39 1.85
C ALA A 776 2.01 -33.66 0.54
N LEU A 777 2.84 -33.73 -0.49
CA LEU A 777 2.55 -33.13 -1.81
C LEU A 777 1.38 -33.82 -2.52
N ASN A 778 1.26 -35.14 -2.41
CA ASN A 778 0.08 -35.86 -2.92
C ASN A 778 -1.18 -35.44 -2.15
N TYR A 779 -1.08 -35.22 -0.83
CA TYR A 779 -2.20 -34.73 -0.02
C TYR A 779 -2.60 -33.29 -0.39
N ILE A 780 -1.67 -32.40 -0.74
CA ILE A 780 -1.98 -31.08 -1.33
C ILE A 780 -2.83 -31.23 -2.60
N THR A 781 -2.45 -32.11 -3.52
CA THR A 781 -3.22 -32.36 -4.75
C THR A 781 -4.61 -32.93 -4.44
N GLU A 782 -4.75 -33.79 -3.43
CA GLU A 782 -6.07 -34.29 -2.97
C GLU A 782 -6.92 -33.19 -2.31
N CYS A 783 -6.34 -32.33 -1.49
CA CYS A 783 -7.02 -31.16 -0.92
C CYS A 783 -7.45 -30.18 -2.04
N ALA A 784 -6.61 -29.96 -3.06
CA ALA A 784 -6.94 -29.12 -4.20
C ALA A 784 -8.16 -29.66 -4.98
N GLN A 785 -8.34 -30.98 -5.09
CA GLN A 785 -9.55 -31.62 -5.63
C GLN A 785 -10.80 -31.47 -4.75
N GLY A 786 -10.69 -30.93 -3.53
CA GLY A 786 -11.81 -30.60 -2.64
C GLY A 786 -11.80 -31.36 -1.30
N LYS A 787 -10.80 -32.21 -1.02
CA LYS A 787 -10.75 -33.02 0.22
C LYS A 787 -10.15 -32.26 1.41
N GLY A 788 -10.86 -31.26 1.90
CA GLY A 788 -10.46 -30.48 3.08
C GLY A 788 -9.69 -29.21 2.76
N ASN A 789 -9.02 -28.67 3.77
CA ASN A 789 -8.44 -27.32 3.78
C ASN A 789 -6.96 -27.34 3.34
N LEU A 790 -6.61 -26.46 2.41
CA LEU A 790 -5.25 -26.38 1.86
C LEU A 790 -4.21 -25.79 2.83
N MET A 791 -4.62 -25.00 3.83
CA MET A 791 -3.71 -24.44 4.84
C MET A 791 -3.20 -25.53 5.79
N ASP A 792 -4.10 -26.39 6.29
CA ASP A 792 -3.74 -27.56 7.12
C ASP A 792 -2.73 -28.47 6.41
N ALA A 793 -2.96 -28.76 5.12
CA ALA A 793 -2.08 -29.60 4.31
C ALA A 793 -0.73 -28.93 4.01
N ALA A 794 -0.71 -27.62 3.74
CA ALA A 794 0.52 -26.88 3.43
C ALA A 794 1.44 -26.73 4.64
N ILE A 795 0.89 -26.62 5.85
CA ILE A 795 1.67 -26.64 7.08
C ILE A 795 2.39 -28.00 7.23
N GLU A 796 1.72 -29.13 6.97
CA GLU A 796 2.38 -30.43 7.01
C GLU A 796 3.43 -30.62 5.90
N ALA A 797 3.18 -30.13 4.68
CA ALA A 797 4.18 -30.10 3.61
C ALA A 797 5.40 -29.23 3.99
N SER A 798 5.17 -28.08 4.62
CA SER A 798 6.24 -27.22 5.15
C SER A 798 7.06 -27.92 6.24
N ARG A 799 6.42 -28.58 7.21
CA ARG A 799 7.11 -29.42 8.22
C ARG A 799 7.91 -30.57 7.59
N ALA A 800 7.43 -31.13 6.48
CA ALA A 800 8.10 -32.15 5.68
C ALA A 800 9.23 -31.62 4.76
N ARG A 801 9.53 -30.31 4.80
CA ARG A 801 10.54 -29.64 3.97
C ARG A 801 10.24 -29.74 2.46
N CYS A 802 8.97 -29.65 2.10
CA CYS A 802 8.57 -29.31 0.74
C CYS A 802 8.84 -27.82 0.47
N THR A 803 9.12 -27.47 -0.79
CA THR A 803 9.46 -26.11 -1.22
C THR A 803 8.25 -25.27 -1.66
N VAL A 804 8.44 -23.97 -1.88
CA VAL A 804 7.41 -23.04 -2.39
C VAL A 804 6.95 -23.47 -3.79
N GLY A 805 7.88 -23.86 -4.65
CA GLY A 805 7.61 -24.44 -5.96
C GLY A 805 6.84 -25.75 -5.85
N GLU A 806 7.34 -26.72 -5.09
CA GLU A 806 6.71 -28.04 -4.97
C GLU A 806 5.25 -27.98 -4.44
N ILE A 807 4.99 -27.11 -3.46
CA ILE A 807 3.63 -26.92 -2.90
C ILE A 807 2.73 -26.19 -3.91
N SER A 808 3.27 -25.25 -4.69
CA SER A 808 2.54 -24.53 -5.74
C SER A 808 2.19 -25.47 -6.90
N ASP A 809 3.16 -26.21 -7.42
CA ASP A 809 3.00 -27.20 -8.49
C ASP A 809 2.02 -28.32 -8.09
N ALA A 810 1.96 -28.70 -6.80
CA ALA A 810 0.99 -29.67 -6.30
C ALA A 810 -0.47 -29.18 -6.33
N MET A 811 -0.71 -27.86 -6.25
CA MET A 811 -2.02 -27.25 -6.50
C MET A 811 -2.26 -27.00 -7.99
N GLU A 812 -1.22 -26.61 -8.74
CA GLU A 812 -1.29 -26.33 -10.18
C GLU A 812 -1.77 -27.54 -10.99
N LYS A 813 -1.40 -28.77 -10.59
CA LYS A 813 -1.93 -30.03 -11.15
C LYS A 813 -3.46 -30.14 -11.20
N VAL A 814 -4.18 -29.31 -10.43
CA VAL A 814 -5.65 -29.27 -10.39
C VAL A 814 -6.19 -27.94 -10.91
N PHE A 815 -5.54 -26.83 -10.57
CA PHE A 815 -6.05 -25.49 -10.87
C PHE A 815 -5.52 -24.88 -12.18
N ASN A 816 -4.37 -25.35 -12.69
CA ASN A 816 -3.56 -24.74 -13.74
C ASN A 816 -3.07 -23.32 -13.36
N ARG A 817 -2.19 -22.73 -14.18
CA ARG A 817 -1.84 -21.29 -14.10
C ARG A 817 -2.80 -20.44 -14.92
N TYR A 818 -3.00 -19.19 -14.49
CA TYR A 818 -3.81 -18.20 -15.19
C TYR A 818 -2.99 -17.43 -16.23
N THR A 819 -3.61 -17.21 -17.39
CA THR A 819 -3.09 -16.35 -18.46
C THR A 819 -4.06 -15.19 -18.66
N ALA A 820 -3.59 -13.96 -18.47
CA ALA A 820 -4.41 -12.77 -18.67
C ALA A 820 -4.67 -12.50 -20.16
N VAL A 821 -5.90 -12.10 -20.49
CA VAL A 821 -6.26 -11.63 -21.84
C VAL A 821 -5.91 -10.15 -21.96
N ASN A 822 -4.91 -9.83 -22.78
CA ASN A 822 -4.54 -8.44 -23.06
C ASN A 822 -5.70 -7.72 -23.78
N ARG A 823 -6.06 -6.55 -23.26
CA ARG A 823 -6.78 -5.50 -23.98
C ARG A 823 -5.96 -4.21 -23.96
N LEU A 824 -6.38 -3.25 -24.76
CA LEU A 824 -5.77 -1.93 -24.89
C LEU A 824 -6.84 -0.84 -24.83
N VAL A 825 -6.47 0.28 -24.23
CA VAL A 825 -7.18 1.56 -24.34
C VAL A 825 -6.73 2.25 -25.65
N SER A 826 -7.56 3.13 -26.20
CA SER A 826 -7.23 3.97 -27.37
C SER A 826 -7.88 5.35 -27.22
N GLY A 827 -7.27 6.39 -27.78
CA GLY A 827 -7.71 7.78 -27.78
C GLY A 827 -7.52 8.54 -26.47
N ALA A 828 -7.37 7.83 -25.35
CA ALA A 828 -7.33 8.40 -24.01
C ALA A 828 -6.08 9.28 -23.75
N TYR A 829 -4.93 8.90 -24.31
CA TYR A 829 -3.70 9.68 -24.19
C TYR A 829 -3.79 10.95 -25.03
N LYS A 830 -4.10 10.84 -26.34
CA LYS A 830 -4.22 11.99 -27.25
C LYS A 830 -5.30 12.97 -26.79
N SER A 831 -6.45 12.48 -26.31
CA SER A 831 -7.53 13.31 -25.78
C SER A 831 -7.10 14.13 -24.56
N ALA A 832 -6.36 13.54 -23.62
CA ALA A 832 -5.86 14.26 -22.45
C ALA A 832 -4.70 15.22 -22.76
N PHE A 833 -3.87 14.90 -23.75
CA PHE A 833 -2.82 15.79 -24.27
C PHE A 833 -3.43 17.03 -24.94
N GLY A 834 -4.47 16.84 -25.76
CA GLY A 834 -5.20 17.91 -26.43
C GLY A 834 -4.48 18.50 -27.65
N GLU A 835 -5.12 19.51 -28.25
CA GLU A 835 -4.67 20.13 -29.50
C GLU A 835 -3.31 20.81 -29.35
N THR A 836 -2.29 20.23 -29.99
CA THR A 836 -0.90 20.70 -29.96
C THR A 836 -0.19 20.30 -31.25
N GLY A 837 0.60 21.21 -31.82
CA GLY A 837 1.36 20.94 -33.05
C GLY A 837 2.46 19.87 -32.89
N GLU A 838 2.83 19.49 -31.67
CA GLU A 838 3.81 18.44 -31.40
C GLU A 838 3.26 17.04 -31.76
N ILE A 839 2.04 16.72 -31.31
CA ILE A 839 1.40 15.42 -31.59
C ILE A 839 1.17 15.26 -33.10
N ASP A 840 0.67 16.30 -33.77
CA ASP A 840 0.40 16.25 -35.21
C ASP A 840 1.69 16.22 -36.05
N ALA A 841 2.80 16.78 -35.55
CA ALA A 841 4.11 16.65 -36.18
C ALA A 841 4.65 15.20 -36.09
N VAL A 842 4.48 14.51 -34.96
CA VAL A 842 4.84 13.08 -34.83
C VAL A 842 3.99 12.23 -35.76
N ILE A 843 2.68 12.43 -35.79
CA ILE A 843 1.78 11.70 -36.69
C ILE A 843 2.15 11.95 -38.16
N SER A 844 2.49 13.19 -38.53
CA SER A 844 2.99 13.51 -39.88
C SER A 844 4.29 12.78 -40.23
N ARG A 845 5.17 12.53 -39.25
CA ARG A 845 6.41 11.76 -39.44
C ARG A 845 6.11 10.26 -39.59
N VAL A 846 5.24 9.71 -38.74
CA VAL A 846 4.77 8.31 -38.81
C VAL A 846 4.14 8.01 -40.17
N THR A 847 3.27 8.90 -40.68
CA THR A 847 2.71 8.76 -42.04
C THR A 847 3.79 8.75 -43.12
N LYS A 848 4.80 9.63 -43.05
CA LYS A 848 5.92 9.65 -44.02
C LYS A 848 6.81 8.41 -43.96
N PHE A 849 6.97 7.81 -42.78
CA PHE A 849 7.61 6.51 -42.63
C PHE A 849 6.79 5.45 -43.39
N ALA A 850 5.47 5.42 -43.19
CA ALA A 850 4.59 4.47 -43.87
C ALA A 850 4.51 4.66 -45.39
N GLU A 851 4.57 5.90 -45.87
CA GLU A 851 4.68 6.24 -47.30
C GLU A 851 6.00 5.74 -47.93
N ARG A 852 7.07 5.62 -47.14
CA ARG A 852 8.40 5.20 -47.60
C ARG A 852 8.62 3.69 -47.51
N GLU A 853 8.28 3.08 -46.37
CA GLU A 853 8.47 1.65 -46.09
C GLU A 853 7.26 0.78 -46.51
N GLY A 854 6.16 1.39 -46.96
CA GLY A 854 4.93 0.70 -47.38
C GLY A 854 4.06 0.17 -46.23
N ARG A 855 4.46 0.39 -44.96
CA ARG A 855 3.71 -0.01 -43.75
C ARG A 855 4.01 0.91 -42.57
N GLN A 856 3.10 0.96 -41.60
CA GLN A 856 3.34 1.71 -40.35
C GLN A 856 4.57 1.18 -39.61
N PRO A 857 5.29 2.04 -38.85
CA PRO A 857 6.32 1.57 -37.93
C PRO A 857 5.66 0.66 -36.88
N ARG A 858 6.17 -0.58 -36.80
CA ARG A 858 5.59 -1.66 -35.98
C ARG A 858 6.46 -1.95 -34.77
N MET A 859 5.86 -1.89 -33.59
CA MET A 859 6.53 -2.03 -32.30
C MET A 859 5.93 -3.17 -31.48
N MET A 860 6.76 -4.07 -30.94
CA MET A 860 6.34 -4.97 -29.86
C MET A 860 6.75 -4.39 -28.51
N VAL A 861 5.81 -4.14 -27.61
CA VAL A 861 6.09 -3.80 -26.22
C VAL A 861 6.19 -5.09 -25.40
N ALA A 862 7.39 -5.38 -24.88
CA ALA A 862 7.73 -6.66 -24.25
C ALA A 862 7.86 -6.58 -22.72
N LYS A 863 7.41 -7.64 -22.03
CA LYS A 863 7.61 -7.86 -20.57
C LYS A 863 8.29 -9.21 -20.36
N MET A 864 9.53 -9.19 -19.88
CA MET A 864 10.36 -10.39 -19.71
C MET A 864 10.70 -10.64 -18.23
N GLY A 865 10.99 -11.90 -17.88
CA GLY A 865 11.18 -12.32 -16.49
C GLY A 865 9.85 -12.39 -15.74
N GLN A 866 9.86 -12.31 -14.41
CA GLN A 866 8.63 -12.31 -13.60
C GLN A 866 8.03 -10.90 -13.37
N ASP A 867 8.54 -9.88 -14.05
CA ASP A 867 8.17 -8.47 -13.88
C ASP A 867 6.72 -8.16 -14.29
N GLY A 868 5.85 -8.04 -13.29
CA GLY A 868 4.43 -7.74 -13.44
C GLY A 868 4.07 -6.26 -13.68
N HIS A 869 5.02 -5.32 -13.67
CA HIS A 869 4.72 -3.89 -13.80
C HIS A 869 4.36 -3.53 -15.25
N ASP A 870 3.06 -3.39 -15.54
CA ASP A 870 2.55 -3.17 -16.89
C ASP A 870 2.13 -1.72 -17.19
N ARG A 871 1.91 -0.85 -16.20
CA ARG A 871 1.49 0.56 -16.39
C ARG A 871 2.30 1.30 -17.47
N GLY A 872 3.63 1.30 -17.36
CA GLY A 872 4.50 1.97 -18.33
C GLY A 872 4.38 1.36 -19.74
N ALA A 873 4.39 0.04 -19.85
CA ALA A 873 4.20 -0.68 -21.10
C ALA A 873 2.83 -0.40 -21.75
N LYS A 874 1.75 -0.37 -20.96
CA LYS A 874 0.39 -0.07 -21.41
C LYS A 874 0.22 1.38 -21.87
N VAL A 875 0.80 2.34 -21.13
CA VAL A 875 0.79 3.76 -21.48
C VAL A 875 1.60 4.02 -22.76
N ILE A 876 2.78 3.41 -22.91
CA ILE A 876 3.54 3.43 -24.16
C ILE A 876 2.69 2.83 -25.30
N ALA A 877 2.08 1.66 -25.11
CA ALA A 877 1.34 0.98 -26.17
C ALA A 877 0.12 1.78 -26.67
N THR A 878 -0.72 2.29 -25.76
CA THR A 878 -1.88 3.13 -26.15
C THR A 878 -1.42 4.46 -26.75
N GLY A 879 -0.36 5.07 -26.20
CA GLY A 879 0.18 6.34 -26.69
C GLY A 879 0.83 6.23 -28.07
N PHE A 880 1.54 5.15 -28.38
CA PHE A 880 2.14 4.92 -29.69
C PHE A 880 1.08 4.57 -30.75
N ALA A 881 0.03 3.83 -30.39
CA ALA A 881 -1.13 3.63 -31.25
C ALA A 881 -1.87 4.95 -31.54
N ASP A 882 -2.05 5.81 -30.53
CA ASP A 882 -2.59 7.18 -30.67
C ASP A 882 -1.73 8.10 -31.56
N LEU A 883 -0.44 7.76 -31.75
CA LEU A 883 0.52 8.42 -32.65
C LEU A 883 0.64 7.75 -34.03
N GLY A 884 -0.07 6.64 -34.28
CA GLY A 884 -0.16 5.95 -35.57
C GLY A 884 0.78 4.75 -35.78
N PHE A 885 1.54 4.34 -34.77
CA PHE A 885 2.31 3.08 -34.83
C PHE A 885 1.37 1.87 -34.86
N ASP A 886 1.81 0.78 -35.49
CA ASP A 886 1.24 -0.54 -35.27
C ASP A 886 1.88 -1.16 -34.02
N VAL A 887 1.09 -1.66 -33.06
CA VAL A 887 1.59 -1.98 -31.71
C VAL A 887 1.08 -3.34 -31.21
N ASP A 888 2.02 -4.28 -31.11
CA ASP A 888 1.81 -5.54 -30.40
C ASP A 888 2.18 -5.38 -28.92
N VAL A 889 1.40 -5.98 -28.03
CA VAL A 889 1.71 -6.05 -26.59
C VAL A 889 1.94 -7.49 -26.20
N GLY A 890 3.19 -7.80 -25.85
CA GLY A 890 3.58 -9.12 -25.38
C GLY A 890 2.75 -9.56 -24.15
N PRO A 891 2.47 -10.86 -24.00
CA PRO A 891 1.95 -11.38 -22.74
C PRO A 891 2.97 -11.17 -21.62
N LEU A 892 2.49 -11.16 -20.38
CA LEU A 892 3.37 -11.13 -19.22
C LEU A 892 4.15 -12.45 -19.09
N PHE A 893 5.31 -12.37 -18.47
CA PHE A 893 6.15 -13.52 -18.06
C PHE A 893 6.85 -14.29 -19.20
N GLN A 894 7.12 -13.62 -20.32
CA GLN A 894 7.93 -14.20 -21.39
C GLN A 894 9.39 -14.40 -20.94
N THR A 895 9.99 -15.50 -21.36
CA THR A 895 11.45 -15.59 -21.50
C THR A 895 11.92 -14.74 -22.68
N PRO A 896 13.21 -14.34 -22.73
CA PRO A 896 13.76 -13.63 -23.88
C PRO A 896 13.61 -14.39 -25.21
N GLN A 897 13.64 -15.74 -25.17
CA GLN A 897 13.35 -16.61 -26.32
C GLN A 897 11.89 -16.49 -26.80
N GLU A 898 10.92 -16.53 -25.88
CA GLU A 898 9.49 -16.39 -26.21
C GLU A 898 9.17 -14.99 -26.77
N ALA A 899 9.83 -13.95 -26.25
CA ALA A 899 9.72 -12.59 -26.76
C ALA A 899 10.39 -12.43 -28.14
N ALA A 900 11.60 -12.96 -28.33
CA ALA A 900 12.29 -12.93 -29.62
C ALA A 900 11.47 -13.64 -30.71
N GLN A 901 10.92 -14.82 -30.42
CA GLN A 901 10.08 -15.55 -31.37
C GLN A 901 8.83 -14.74 -31.76
N GLN A 902 8.11 -14.14 -30.80
CA GLN A 902 6.94 -13.31 -31.11
C GLN A 902 7.30 -12.08 -31.95
N ALA A 903 8.43 -11.43 -31.67
CA ALA A 903 8.89 -10.27 -32.43
C ALA A 903 9.21 -10.62 -33.90
N VAL A 904 9.79 -11.81 -34.14
CA VAL A 904 10.05 -12.35 -35.48
C VAL A 904 8.76 -12.76 -36.19
N ASP A 905 7.86 -13.48 -35.50
CA ASP A 905 6.58 -13.95 -36.05
C ASP A 905 5.64 -12.80 -36.45
N ALA A 906 5.71 -11.67 -35.74
CA ALA A 906 4.97 -10.44 -36.05
C ALA A 906 5.68 -9.51 -37.06
N ASP A 907 6.94 -9.79 -37.40
CA ASP A 907 7.83 -8.92 -38.19
C ASP A 907 7.82 -7.45 -37.70
N VAL A 908 8.13 -7.24 -36.42
CA VAL A 908 8.22 -5.89 -35.85
C VAL A 908 9.53 -5.21 -36.24
N HIS A 909 9.51 -3.89 -36.38
CA HIS A 909 10.73 -3.11 -36.63
C HIS A 909 11.53 -2.88 -35.34
N VAL A 910 10.83 -2.83 -34.19
CA VAL A 910 11.40 -2.51 -32.89
C VAL A 910 10.74 -3.30 -31.76
N VAL A 911 11.55 -3.82 -30.83
CA VAL A 911 11.11 -4.37 -29.54
C VAL A 911 11.42 -3.37 -28.44
N GLY A 912 10.37 -2.85 -27.79
CA GLY A 912 10.47 -2.03 -26.60
C GLY A 912 10.37 -2.89 -25.34
N ALA A 913 11.51 -3.27 -24.77
CA ALA A 913 11.56 -4.05 -23.53
C ALA A 913 11.35 -3.15 -22.32
N SER A 914 10.20 -3.29 -21.64
CA SER A 914 9.87 -2.53 -20.44
C SER A 914 10.30 -3.31 -19.19
N SER A 915 11.33 -2.84 -18.50
CA SER A 915 11.92 -3.50 -17.32
C SER A 915 11.86 -2.58 -16.09
N LEU A 916 11.25 -3.06 -15.02
CA LEU A 916 11.12 -2.37 -13.73
C LEU A 916 11.55 -3.25 -12.54
N ALA A 917 11.95 -4.50 -12.78
CA ALA A 917 12.39 -5.46 -11.77
C ALA A 917 13.92 -5.70 -11.75
N ALA A 918 14.72 -4.74 -12.25
CA ALA A 918 16.19 -4.77 -12.31
C ALA A 918 16.85 -5.95 -13.05
N GLY A 919 16.08 -6.79 -13.75
CA GLY A 919 16.60 -7.91 -14.58
C GLY A 919 17.22 -7.50 -15.91
N HIS A 920 17.29 -6.20 -16.24
CA HIS A 920 17.71 -5.67 -17.55
C HIS A 920 19.09 -6.15 -18.00
N LEU A 921 20.09 -6.13 -17.11
CA LEU A 921 21.47 -6.59 -17.42
C LEU A 921 21.57 -8.09 -17.75
N THR A 922 20.50 -8.88 -17.58
CA THR A 922 20.45 -10.29 -17.98
C THR A 922 19.50 -10.52 -19.14
N LEU A 923 18.29 -9.95 -19.08
CA LEU A 923 17.21 -10.27 -20.02
C LEU A 923 17.34 -9.54 -21.36
N LEU A 924 17.91 -8.32 -21.39
CA LEU A 924 18.13 -7.56 -22.64
C LEU A 924 19.24 -8.19 -23.52
N PRO A 925 20.42 -8.55 -22.99
CA PRO A 925 21.43 -9.27 -23.77
C PRO A 925 20.91 -10.61 -24.33
N GLN A 926 20.15 -11.36 -23.53
CA GLN A 926 19.55 -12.63 -23.98
C GLN A 926 18.50 -12.44 -25.09
N LEU A 927 17.70 -11.35 -25.05
CA LEU A 927 16.76 -11.03 -26.13
C LEU A 927 17.50 -10.77 -27.45
N ILE A 928 18.61 -10.03 -27.39
CA ILE A 928 19.41 -9.68 -28.57
C ILE A 928 20.15 -10.92 -29.12
N GLU A 929 20.68 -11.79 -28.26
CA GLU A 929 21.26 -13.07 -28.66
C GLU A 929 20.22 -13.99 -29.31
N GLU A 930 18.99 -14.06 -28.78
CA GLU A 930 17.91 -14.86 -29.35
C GLU A 930 17.39 -14.31 -30.69
N LEU A 931 17.24 -12.99 -30.84
CA LEU A 931 16.92 -12.35 -32.13
C LEU A 931 17.99 -12.66 -33.19
N LYS A 932 19.26 -12.59 -32.82
CA LYS A 932 20.40 -12.99 -33.67
C LYS A 932 20.36 -14.49 -34.01
N ARG A 933 20.02 -15.35 -33.05
CA ARG A 933 19.86 -16.81 -33.23
C ARG A 933 18.71 -17.16 -34.18
N LEU A 934 17.67 -16.32 -34.23
CA LEU A 934 16.56 -16.41 -35.18
C LEU A 934 16.83 -15.72 -36.54
N GLY A 935 18.02 -15.14 -36.74
CA GLY A 935 18.41 -14.50 -38.00
C GLY A 935 17.80 -13.12 -38.23
N ARG A 936 17.33 -12.44 -37.16
CA ARG A 936 16.68 -11.13 -37.20
C ARG A 936 17.39 -10.09 -36.33
N GLU A 937 18.69 -9.95 -36.56
CA GLU A 937 19.53 -8.91 -35.93
C GLU A 937 19.30 -7.49 -36.47
N ASP A 938 18.40 -7.34 -37.44
CA ASP A 938 17.86 -6.07 -37.93
C ASP A 938 16.77 -5.47 -37.00
N ILE A 939 16.13 -6.28 -36.16
CA ILE A 939 15.07 -5.81 -35.26
C ILE A 939 15.69 -4.98 -34.12
N VAL A 940 15.34 -3.69 -34.09
CA VAL A 940 15.90 -2.74 -33.12
C VAL A 940 15.41 -3.07 -31.71
N VAL A 941 16.32 -3.14 -30.73
CA VAL A 941 15.95 -3.28 -29.31
C VAL A 941 16.12 -1.94 -28.60
N VAL A 942 15.06 -1.47 -27.93
CA VAL A 942 15.10 -0.32 -27.01
C VAL A 942 14.62 -0.76 -25.63
N ALA A 943 15.18 -0.14 -24.58
CA ALA A 943 14.85 -0.44 -23.19
C ALA A 943 14.15 0.74 -22.52
N GLY A 944 13.32 0.49 -21.51
CA GLY A 944 12.77 1.55 -20.67
C GLY A 944 12.11 1.06 -19.39
N GLY A 945 11.89 1.97 -18.45
CA GLY A 945 11.51 1.67 -17.07
C GLY A 945 12.63 1.98 -16.08
N VAL A 946 12.62 1.36 -14.90
CA VAL A 946 13.58 1.64 -13.82
C VAL A 946 14.91 0.94 -14.13
N ILE A 947 15.79 1.69 -14.80
CA ILE A 947 17.13 1.27 -15.20
C ILE A 947 18.08 2.37 -14.71
N PRO A 948 19.00 2.08 -13.77
CA PRO A 948 19.94 3.09 -13.27
C PRO A 948 20.85 3.64 -14.39
N PRO A 949 21.11 4.96 -14.48
CA PRO A 949 21.92 5.55 -15.55
C PRO A 949 23.32 4.94 -15.73
N GLN A 950 23.93 4.46 -14.65
CA GLN A 950 25.21 3.74 -14.63
C GLN A 950 25.22 2.42 -15.44
N ASP A 951 24.05 1.81 -15.67
CA ASP A 951 23.90 0.57 -16.44
C ASP A 951 23.67 0.85 -17.94
N TYR A 952 23.40 2.10 -18.35
CA TYR A 952 23.05 2.45 -19.74
C TYR A 952 24.15 2.09 -20.75
N ASP A 953 25.41 2.30 -20.40
CA ASP A 953 26.54 1.98 -21.28
C ASP A 953 26.84 0.48 -21.37
N GLU A 954 26.38 -0.33 -20.41
CA GLU A 954 26.43 -1.78 -20.49
C GLU A 954 25.34 -2.30 -21.45
N LEU A 955 24.11 -1.77 -21.33
CA LEU A 955 23.02 -2.06 -22.26
C LEU A 955 23.32 -1.64 -23.70
N ARG A 956 23.91 -0.45 -23.92
CA ARG A 956 24.34 0.01 -25.25
C ARG A 956 25.36 -0.94 -25.88
N LYS A 957 26.35 -1.41 -25.10
CA LYS A 957 27.36 -2.39 -25.56
C LYS A 957 26.75 -3.77 -25.85
N ALA A 958 25.65 -4.12 -25.19
CA ALA A 958 24.89 -5.33 -25.49
C ALA A 958 24.02 -5.22 -26.75
N GLY A 959 23.87 -4.03 -27.35
CA GLY A 959 23.11 -3.79 -28.58
C GLY A 959 21.80 -2.99 -28.41
N VAL A 960 21.52 -2.44 -27.22
CA VAL A 960 20.33 -1.61 -26.99
C VAL A 960 20.52 -0.21 -27.60
N ALA A 961 19.67 0.15 -28.57
CA ALA A 961 19.80 1.39 -29.34
C ALA A 961 19.42 2.66 -28.55
N CYS A 962 18.39 2.58 -27.72
CA CYS A 962 17.91 3.69 -26.86
C CYS A 962 17.49 3.15 -25.49
N VAL A 963 17.67 3.97 -24.44
CA VAL A 963 17.21 3.68 -23.07
C VAL A 963 16.36 4.84 -22.58
N PHE A 964 15.15 4.54 -22.11
CA PHE A 964 14.11 5.50 -21.74
C PHE A 964 13.72 5.35 -20.26
N GLY A 965 14.36 6.15 -19.40
CA GLY A 965 14.10 6.18 -17.96
C GLY A 965 12.78 6.87 -17.58
N PRO A 966 12.40 6.86 -16.28
CA PRO A 966 11.34 7.69 -15.70
C PRO A 966 11.32 9.14 -16.23
N GLY A 967 10.12 9.70 -16.39
CA GLY A 967 9.95 11.07 -16.91
C GLY A 967 10.05 11.23 -18.43
N THR A 968 10.45 10.19 -19.18
CA THR A 968 10.46 10.22 -20.65
C THR A 968 9.08 10.54 -21.24
N ARG A 969 9.00 11.62 -22.05
CA ARG A 969 7.78 12.00 -22.79
C ARG A 969 7.57 11.13 -24.04
N LEU A 970 6.35 10.68 -24.25
CA LEU A 970 5.96 9.81 -25.37
C LEU A 970 6.28 10.39 -26.77
N PRO A 971 6.00 11.68 -27.09
CA PRO A 971 6.31 12.25 -28.40
C PRO A 971 7.82 12.36 -28.67
N THR A 972 8.61 12.49 -27.60
CA THR A 972 10.08 12.50 -27.66
C THR A 972 10.62 11.09 -27.90
N CYS A 973 10.10 10.08 -27.19
CA CYS A 973 10.43 8.66 -27.38
C CYS A 973 10.12 8.18 -28.80
N ALA A 974 8.92 8.49 -29.32
CA ALA A 974 8.50 8.13 -30.67
C ALA A 974 9.41 8.72 -31.76
N ASN A 975 9.85 9.99 -31.60
CA ASN A 975 10.81 10.61 -32.51
C ASN A 975 12.18 9.94 -32.49
N GLN A 976 12.71 9.59 -31.31
CA GLN A 976 14.03 8.95 -31.22
C GLN A 976 14.01 7.53 -31.81
N ILE A 977 12.92 6.79 -31.64
CA ILE A 977 12.73 5.49 -32.29
C ILE A 977 12.68 5.65 -33.82
N LEU A 978 11.99 6.66 -34.34
CA LEU A 978 11.99 6.97 -35.77
C LEU A 978 13.37 7.46 -36.27
N ASP A 979 14.13 8.22 -35.48
CA ASP A 979 15.51 8.60 -35.82
C ASP A 979 16.41 7.37 -36.03
N VAL A 980 16.26 6.33 -35.20
CA VAL A 980 16.98 5.06 -35.34
C VAL A 980 16.49 4.26 -36.55
N LEU A 981 15.16 4.08 -36.71
CA LEU A 981 14.58 3.31 -37.83
C LEU A 981 14.81 3.95 -39.20
N GLU A 982 15.00 5.28 -39.26
CA GLU A 982 15.36 6.00 -40.48
C GLU A 982 16.88 6.05 -40.75
N GLY A 983 17.72 5.50 -39.86
CA GLY A 983 19.19 5.58 -39.96
C GLY A 983 19.77 6.97 -39.64
N ASN A 984 18.97 7.91 -39.14
CA ASN A 984 19.32 9.30 -38.82
C ASN A 984 20.04 9.44 -37.46
N ASN A 985 20.78 8.41 -37.05
CA ASN A 985 21.23 8.24 -35.67
C ASN A 985 22.37 9.23 -35.31
N LYS A 986 22.08 10.21 -34.46
CA LYS A 986 23.04 11.25 -34.06
C LYS A 986 24.25 10.68 -33.30
N ASN A 987 24.04 9.66 -32.47
CA ASN A 987 25.10 9.08 -31.63
C ASN A 987 26.18 8.39 -32.48
N GLU A 988 25.82 7.75 -33.59
CA GLU A 988 26.81 7.27 -34.56
C GLU A 988 27.58 8.43 -35.19
N ASN A 989 26.91 9.52 -35.57
CA ASN A 989 27.56 10.66 -36.22
C ASN A 989 28.48 11.44 -35.27
N GLU A 990 28.17 11.50 -33.97
CA GLU A 990 29.05 12.07 -32.96
C GLU A 990 30.21 11.12 -32.63
N SER A 991 29.98 9.81 -32.52
CA SER A 991 31.07 8.82 -32.40
C SER A 991 32.01 8.86 -33.61
N LYS A 992 31.47 8.95 -34.84
CA LYS A 992 32.24 9.04 -36.09
C LYS A 992 33.00 10.37 -36.22
N ARG A 993 32.49 11.45 -35.63
CA ARG A 993 33.18 12.77 -35.49
C ARG A 993 34.17 12.85 -34.32
N ALA A 994 34.10 11.94 -33.36
CA ALA A 994 35.09 11.81 -32.28
C ALA A 994 36.25 10.88 -32.68
N SER A 995 36.05 10.05 -33.71
CA SER A 995 37.06 9.13 -34.27
C SER A 995 37.77 9.63 -35.53
N ALA A 996 37.48 10.86 -35.99
CA ALA A 996 37.97 11.43 -37.25
C ALA A 996 38.45 12.87 -37.08
#